data_AF-A0A2D7WLV1-F1
#
_entry.id   AF-A0A2D7WLV1-F1
#
_cell.length_a   1.000
_cell.length_b   1.000
_cell.length_c   1.000
_cell.angle_alpha   90.00
_cell.angle_beta   90.00
_cell.angle_gamma   90.00
#
_symmetry.space_group_name_H-M   'P 1'
#
loop_
_entity.id
_entity.type
_entity.pdbx_description
1 polymer ?
#
loop_
_entity_poly.entity_id
_entity_poly.type
_entity_poly.pdbx_seq_one_letter_code
_entity_poly.pdbx_strand_id
1 'polypeptide(L)'
;MSNLESDNRRTLWRVISFPLFVLLGILGFGSPVFFSAVSDESLKDVGKGSKTLEEEMVRQLRQNNLGPAEMLLPLISSVEKREEFARTISSGMTPEIEISGGGSIFDLLAFKTYFGGLDEFNSDRKRYEAFFVYNRATVRGDLRDRLSKESSNTNVRALLEAIPLNGRPGNFWQPVLSEPKISDFSGVKIVNLEEFPYFPKRKVILSVGTLPATEMENNKSEAEIRDLCLMKARTALYNYSGGALWYEVRKNKTDSTISKLDNNQTMPKADFADLAQRLTLMRVGRTDTGDYSVIIGGVMNEEGKLESHGRWLPYPILVPMMVGTAMAMENGYYSAETSFEIGKLAQQTLLGNLEAKEKFRSFFWAAHQLARKMNLMQMSELTKSCPDLSGVFDLAAMIRTRNRPLSVSIGQIKQKARLMNFMPAAERVEAEKELNKLVENNEIVRKDFEREMKIIYAATLLSGDPSSLHRFIESYPVYEIDGDEEAAISALRDVRSAMYHGEGALLHLLEQNKPIHEDGFIKSLTAPVFPILGGGLLTYFSHQYRDLALSIKIFLIVSCFFFLLLFLSKILPRPSYLRSNSHFFLRWGRRVSVAMVWGLLSILILEPTLIQTTRGQVSVAGFDFALANLLAYANEESMGEQNLTVVTAIIAGVFLLIQVAIFMICLSRVSQVKNEELRASLKIDLLDNEENLFDLGLYVGLGGTVLSLILLLVLDVKQDALIGAYTSTLFGILFVAALKIFVVRPYRNYLLVRQSEE
;
A
#
# COMPACT_ATOMS: atom_id res chain seq x y z
N MET A 1 -72.16 10.49 4.43
CA MET A 1 -71.23 10.95 5.48
C MET A 1 -69.89 10.21 5.47
N SER A 2 -69.83 8.88 5.29
CA SER A 2 -68.57 8.11 5.19
C SER A 2 -67.62 8.52 4.04
N ASN A 3 -68.16 9.01 2.91
CA ASN A 3 -67.34 9.49 1.78
C ASN A 3 -66.61 10.82 2.07
N LEU A 4 -67.20 11.70 2.89
CA LEU A 4 -66.61 13.00 3.28
C LEU A 4 -65.47 12.84 4.29
N GLU A 5 -65.59 11.89 5.23
CA GLU A 5 -64.51 11.53 6.16
C GLU A 5 -63.29 10.90 5.44
N SER A 6 -63.55 10.13 4.38
CA SER A 6 -62.50 9.51 3.56
C SER A 6 -61.70 10.52 2.75
N ASP A 7 -62.34 11.60 2.30
CA ASP A 7 -61.70 12.64 1.49
C ASP A 7 -60.88 13.59 2.36
N ASN A 8 -61.37 13.92 3.57
CA ASN A 8 -60.62 14.73 4.53
C ASN A 8 -59.38 14.00 5.08
N ARG A 9 -59.45 12.67 5.29
CA ARG A 9 -58.25 11.86 5.57
C ARG A 9 -57.29 11.83 4.37
N ARG A 10 -57.80 11.80 3.13
CA ARG A 10 -56.95 11.79 1.93
C ARG A 10 -56.21 13.10 1.72
N THR A 11 -56.83 14.25 1.98
CA THR A 11 -56.18 15.58 1.95
C THR A 11 -55.15 15.72 3.06
N LEU A 12 -55.45 15.32 4.30
CA LEU A 12 -54.51 15.38 5.43
C LEU A 12 -53.22 14.58 5.16
N TRP A 13 -53.36 13.35 4.67
CA TRP A 13 -52.23 12.50 4.29
C TRP A 13 -51.55 12.90 2.96
N ARG A 14 -52.10 13.83 2.17
CA ARG A 14 -51.41 14.45 1.01
C ARG A 14 -50.50 15.58 1.47
N VAL A 15 -50.97 16.38 2.43
CA VAL A 15 -50.22 17.49 3.04
C VAL A 15 -49.02 16.97 3.84
N ILE A 16 -49.14 15.79 4.48
CA ILE A 16 -48.06 15.22 5.32
C ILE A 16 -47.01 14.44 4.51
N SER A 17 -47.37 13.80 3.39
CA SER A 17 -46.44 12.90 2.68
C SER A 17 -45.26 13.61 1.99
N PHE A 18 -45.48 14.81 1.46
CA PHE A 18 -44.44 15.59 0.80
C PHE A 18 -43.39 16.16 1.78
N PRO A 19 -43.75 16.83 2.90
CA PRO A 19 -42.75 17.29 3.86
C PRO A 19 -41.99 16.13 4.50
N LEU A 20 -42.64 14.97 4.70
CA LEU A 20 -41.96 13.78 5.21
C LEU A 20 -40.97 13.18 4.21
N PHE A 21 -41.29 13.20 2.91
CA PHE A 21 -40.35 12.87 1.84
C PHE A 21 -39.12 13.79 1.86
N VAL A 22 -39.34 15.10 1.93
CA VAL A 22 -38.24 16.08 1.96
C VAL A 22 -37.36 15.89 3.20
N LEU A 23 -37.97 15.74 4.38
CA LEU A 23 -37.26 15.54 5.65
C LEU A 23 -36.42 14.26 5.64
N LEU A 24 -37.01 13.12 5.26
CA LEU A 24 -36.30 11.84 5.20
C LEU A 24 -35.24 11.81 4.11
N GLY A 25 -35.46 12.50 3.00
CA GLY A 25 -34.45 12.68 1.95
C GLY A 25 -33.24 13.45 2.46
N ILE A 26 -33.45 14.58 3.14
CA ILE A 26 -32.35 15.39 3.71
C ILE A 26 -31.58 14.57 4.76
N LEU A 27 -32.26 13.84 5.65
CA LEU A 27 -31.61 13.02 6.66
C LEU A 27 -30.87 11.81 6.07
N GLY A 28 -31.46 11.13 5.08
CA GLY A 28 -30.86 9.95 4.46
C GLY A 28 -29.66 10.28 3.57
N PHE A 29 -29.80 11.26 2.67
CA PHE A 29 -28.71 11.67 1.77
C PHE A 29 -27.65 12.52 2.48
N GLY A 30 -28.03 13.29 3.50
CA GLY A 30 -27.10 14.09 4.30
C GLY A 30 -26.31 13.26 5.33
N SER A 31 -26.74 12.04 5.66
CA SER A 31 -26.05 11.19 6.64
C SER A 31 -24.60 10.91 6.22
N PRO A 32 -23.60 11.26 7.06
CA PRO A 32 -22.18 11.28 6.70
C PRO A 32 -21.53 9.89 6.84
N VAL A 33 -22.21 8.84 6.37
CA VAL A 33 -21.75 7.45 6.47
C VAL A 33 -21.70 6.86 5.06
N PHE A 34 -20.58 6.27 4.69
CA PHE A 34 -20.38 5.65 3.38
C PHE A 34 -19.91 4.19 3.54
N PHE A 35 -20.08 3.36 2.52
CA PHE A 35 -19.65 1.96 2.56
C PHE A 35 -18.16 1.82 2.27
N SER A 36 -17.69 2.45 1.19
CA SER A 36 -16.29 2.35 0.72
C SER A 36 -15.41 3.52 1.17
N ALA A 37 -15.98 4.59 1.72
CA ALA A 37 -15.26 5.81 2.08
C ALA A 37 -15.53 6.28 3.53
N VAL A 38 -14.75 7.24 4.00
CA VAL A 38 -14.92 7.98 5.26
C VAL A 38 -15.42 9.40 4.96
N SER A 39 -16.33 9.94 5.76
CA SER A 39 -16.83 11.29 5.53
C SER A 39 -15.94 12.35 6.18
N ASP A 40 -15.74 13.48 5.48
CA ASP A 40 -15.03 14.64 6.02
C ASP A 40 -15.69 15.20 7.29
N GLU A 41 -17.03 15.13 7.40
CA GLU A 41 -17.76 15.58 8.60
C GLU A 41 -17.50 14.69 9.82
N SER A 42 -17.39 13.36 9.63
CA SER A 42 -17.02 12.45 10.72
C SER A 42 -15.59 12.72 11.21
N LEU A 43 -14.66 12.97 10.28
CA LEU A 43 -13.28 13.33 10.60
C LEU A 43 -13.21 14.64 11.39
N LYS A 44 -13.96 15.65 10.97
CA LYS A 44 -14.08 16.92 11.72
C LYS A 44 -14.58 16.71 13.14
N ASP A 45 -15.55 15.82 13.34
CA ASP A 45 -16.13 15.59 14.67
C ASP A 45 -15.18 14.81 15.59
N VAL A 46 -14.56 13.74 15.08
CA VAL A 46 -13.57 12.94 15.82
C VAL A 46 -12.30 13.75 16.10
N GLY A 47 -11.91 14.64 15.20
CA GLY A 47 -10.75 15.52 15.36
C GLY A 47 -10.92 16.60 16.42
N LYS A 48 -12.16 16.96 16.81
CA LYS A 48 -12.40 18.03 17.81
C LYS A 48 -11.77 17.68 19.15
N GLY A 49 -10.95 18.61 19.65
CA GLY A 49 -10.27 18.46 20.95
C GLY A 49 -9.08 17.50 20.92
N SER A 50 -8.74 16.94 19.75
CA SER A 50 -7.49 16.23 19.54
C SER A 50 -6.36 17.21 19.20
N LYS A 51 -5.12 16.74 19.36
CA LYS A 51 -3.93 17.55 19.15
C LYS A 51 -3.83 17.99 17.70
N THR A 52 -3.56 19.28 17.48
CA THR A 52 -3.45 19.85 16.12
C THR A 52 -2.01 19.97 15.65
N LEU A 53 -1.80 20.11 14.33
CA LEU A 53 -0.50 20.44 13.74
C LEU A 53 0.10 21.73 14.33
N GLU A 54 -0.75 22.71 14.68
CA GLU A 54 -0.29 23.97 15.27
C GLU A 54 0.22 23.77 16.70
N GLU A 55 -0.47 22.98 17.51
CA GLU A 55 -0.01 22.62 18.86
C GLU A 55 1.29 21.82 18.81
N GLU A 56 1.42 20.91 17.84
CA GLU A 56 2.65 20.17 17.60
C GLU A 56 3.78 21.10 17.15
N MET A 57 3.52 22.06 16.27
CA MET A 57 4.51 23.09 15.93
C MET A 57 4.95 23.90 17.13
N VAL A 58 4.01 24.34 17.98
CA VAL A 58 4.33 25.07 19.21
C VAL A 58 5.17 24.20 20.16
N ARG A 59 4.89 22.90 20.26
CA ARG A 59 5.73 21.95 21.02
C ARG A 59 7.17 21.94 20.49
N GLN A 60 7.34 21.80 19.18
CA GLN A 60 8.67 21.77 18.56
C GLN A 60 9.42 23.10 18.74
N LEU A 61 8.76 24.25 18.55
CA LEU A 61 9.36 25.57 18.78
C LEU A 61 9.75 25.80 20.25
N ARG A 62 8.93 25.34 21.21
CA ARG A 62 9.27 25.41 22.64
C ARG A 62 10.48 24.56 23.00
N GLN A 63 10.68 23.43 22.32
CA GLN A 63 11.85 22.58 22.47
C GLN A 63 13.06 23.10 21.68
N ASN A 64 12.91 24.23 20.97
CA ASN A 64 13.90 24.80 20.06
C ASN A 64 14.28 23.86 18.91
N ASN A 65 13.38 22.95 18.51
CA ASN A 65 13.54 22.02 17.40
C ASN A 65 13.14 22.68 16.07
N LEU A 66 14.00 23.57 15.57
CA LEU A 66 13.70 24.38 14.38
C LEU A 66 13.63 23.55 13.09
N GLY A 67 14.40 22.46 12.99
CA GLY A 67 14.39 21.54 11.84
C GLY A 67 13.06 20.81 11.67
N PRO A 68 12.54 20.12 12.70
CA PRO A 68 11.18 19.58 12.71
C PRO A 68 10.11 20.64 12.43
N ALA A 69 10.21 21.84 13.02
CA ALA A 69 9.27 22.92 12.79
C ALA A 69 9.25 23.37 11.32
N GLU A 70 10.40 23.43 10.65
CA GLU A 70 10.49 23.75 9.22
C GLU A 70 9.75 22.75 8.32
N MET A 71 9.74 21.46 8.69
CA MET A 71 9.00 20.42 7.96
C MET A 71 7.47 20.60 8.06
N LEU A 72 6.99 21.06 9.22
CA LEU A 72 5.57 21.28 9.49
C LEU A 72 5.05 22.60 8.90
N LEU A 73 5.91 23.61 8.73
CA LEU A 73 5.53 24.97 8.36
C LEU A 73 4.61 25.08 7.11
N PRO A 74 4.87 24.38 6.00
CA PRO A 74 4.01 24.47 4.81
C PRO A 74 2.62 23.85 4.99
N LEU A 75 2.43 23.06 6.05
CA LEU A 75 1.20 22.33 6.35
C LEU A 75 0.29 23.06 7.34
N ILE A 76 0.68 24.24 7.83
CA ILE A 76 -0.18 25.04 8.71
C ILE A 76 -1.26 25.71 7.88
N SER A 77 -2.53 25.58 8.28
CA SER A 77 -3.66 26.14 7.55
C SER A 77 -3.74 27.68 7.64
N SER A 78 -3.45 28.25 8.81
CA SER A 78 -3.49 29.71 9.03
C SER A 78 -2.29 30.43 8.41
N VAL A 79 -2.56 31.38 7.51
CA VAL A 79 -1.52 32.21 6.86
C VAL A 79 -0.81 33.11 7.86
N GLU A 80 -1.55 33.75 8.77
CA GLU A 80 -0.98 34.66 9.77
C GLU A 80 -0.04 33.94 10.74
N LYS A 81 -0.48 32.79 11.29
CA LYS A 81 0.36 31.96 12.16
C LYS A 81 1.57 31.40 11.42
N ARG A 82 1.41 31.00 10.16
CA ARG A 82 2.52 30.51 9.34
C ARG A 82 3.60 31.60 9.18
N GLU A 83 3.24 32.85 8.96
CA GLU A 83 4.21 33.94 8.91
C GLU A 83 4.88 34.19 10.26
N GLU A 84 4.13 34.15 11.37
CA GLU A 84 4.66 34.29 12.72
C GLU A 84 5.69 33.19 13.06
N PHE A 85 5.35 31.93 12.78
CA PHE A 85 6.25 30.81 12.98
C PHE A 85 7.46 30.87 12.06
N ALA A 86 7.29 31.28 10.79
CA ALA A 86 8.40 31.46 9.86
C ALA A 86 9.40 32.51 10.36
N ARG A 87 8.92 33.64 10.89
CA ARG A 87 9.77 34.68 11.49
C ARG A 87 10.54 34.13 12.70
N THR A 88 9.85 33.38 13.56
CA THR A 88 10.45 32.76 14.76
C THR A 88 11.54 31.74 14.40
N ILE A 89 11.30 30.90 13.39
CA ILE A 89 12.31 29.96 12.88
C ILE A 89 13.50 30.73 12.31
N SER A 90 13.26 31.75 11.49
CA SER A 90 14.33 32.52 10.85
C SER A 90 15.20 33.32 11.83
N SER A 91 14.62 33.81 12.93
CA SER A 91 15.37 34.56 13.96
C SER A 91 16.16 33.65 14.89
N GLY A 92 15.71 32.40 15.08
CA GLY A 92 16.38 31.38 15.88
C GLY A 92 17.42 30.56 15.11
N MET A 93 17.43 30.61 13.77
CA MET A 93 18.37 29.87 12.93
C MET A 93 19.80 30.40 13.11
N THR A 94 20.63 29.59 13.78
CA THR A 94 22.08 29.74 13.80
C THR A 94 22.71 28.64 12.95
N PRO A 95 23.94 28.79 12.44
CA PRO A 95 24.55 27.76 11.60
C PRO A 95 24.71 26.40 12.31
N GLU A 96 24.83 26.39 13.65
CA GLU A 96 24.85 25.15 14.45
C GLU A 96 23.48 24.45 14.44
N ILE A 97 22.39 25.22 14.47
CA ILE A 97 21.01 24.72 14.45
C ILE A 97 20.59 24.32 13.03
N GLU A 98 21.10 24.98 11.99
CA GLU A 98 20.88 24.53 10.61
C GLU A 98 21.40 23.10 10.37
N ILE A 99 22.57 22.78 10.93
CA ILE A 99 23.19 21.45 10.78
C ILE A 99 22.53 20.41 11.70
N SER A 100 22.30 20.75 12.97
CA SER A 100 21.74 19.81 13.95
C SER A 100 20.23 19.64 13.83
N GLY A 101 19.52 20.68 13.37
CA GLY A 101 18.06 20.76 13.34
C GLY A 101 17.41 21.02 14.71
N GLY A 102 18.18 21.10 15.79
CA GLY A 102 17.67 21.28 17.15
C GLY A 102 18.57 22.21 17.97
N GLY A 103 17.96 23.08 18.75
CA GLY A 103 18.62 24.12 19.53
C GLY A 103 18.45 23.95 21.04
N SER A 104 17.99 22.78 21.51
CA SER A 104 17.95 22.52 22.95
C SER A 104 19.39 22.49 23.49
N ILE A 105 19.57 22.90 24.75
CA ILE A 105 20.91 22.95 25.37
C ILE A 105 21.54 21.55 25.39
N PHE A 106 20.75 20.51 25.64
CA PHE A 106 21.21 19.13 25.65
C PHE A 106 21.60 18.66 24.25
N ASP A 107 20.84 19.02 23.22
CA ASP A 107 21.14 18.62 21.84
C ASP A 107 22.34 19.36 21.28
N LEU A 108 22.48 20.66 21.59
CA LEU A 108 23.66 21.45 21.23
C LEU A 108 24.89 20.96 21.99
N LEU A 109 24.75 20.57 23.25
CA LEU A 109 25.84 19.99 24.03
C LEU A 109 26.21 18.61 23.50
N ALA A 110 25.25 17.72 23.24
CA ALA A 110 25.50 16.44 22.57
C ALA A 110 26.15 16.67 21.21
N PHE A 111 25.67 17.64 20.44
CA PHE A 111 26.21 17.97 19.13
C PHE A 111 27.67 18.46 19.24
N LYS A 112 27.97 19.40 20.13
CA LYS A 112 29.33 19.89 20.38
C LYS A 112 30.22 18.79 20.93
N THR A 113 29.71 17.99 21.85
CA THR A 113 30.41 16.89 22.52
C THR A 113 30.74 15.78 21.53
N TYR A 114 29.83 15.36 20.64
CA TYR A 114 30.06 14.23 19.72
C TYR A 114 30.63 14.64 18.36
N PHE A 115 30.34 15.85 17.89
CA PHE A 115 30.79 16.33 16.56
C PHE A 115 31.94 17.34 16.64
N GLY A 116 32.31 17.80 17.84
CA GLY A 116 33.47 18.68 18.08
C GLY A 116 33.31 20.08 17.48
N GLY A 117 32.10 20.64 17.56
CA GLY A 117 31.78 22.00 17.10
C GLY A 117 31.19 22.09 15.68
N LEU A 118 31.09 23.32 15.18
CA LEU A 118 30.48 23.65 13.89
C LEU A 118 31.30 23.09 12.72
N ASP A 119 30.66 22.38 11.81
CA ASP A 119 31.31 21.82 10.63
C ASP A 119 31.25 22.79 9.45
N GLU A 120 32.15 23.78 9.45
CA GLU A 120 32.22 24.84 8.42
C GLU A 120 32.20 24.25 7.00
N PHE A 121 32.89 23.13 6.78
CA PHE A 121 32.93 22.44 5.49
C PHE A 121 31.55 21.98 4.98
N ASN A 122 30.70 21.46 5.87
CA ASN A 122 29.36 21.02 5.50
C ASN A 122 28.38 22.20 5.47
N SER A 123 28.57 23.19 6.35
CA SER A 123 27.83 24.45 6.36
C SER A 123 27.98 25.21 5.04
N ASP A 124 29.21 25.42 4.56
CA ASP A 124 29.51 26.13 3.31
C ASP A 124 28.90 25.45 2.09
N ARG A 125 28.72 24.13 2.16
CA ARG A 125 28.15 23.30 1.09
C ARG A 125 26.65 23.06 1.24
N LYS A 126 26.02 23.61 2.27
CA LYS A 126 24.60 23.42 2.62
C LYS A 126 24.22 21.94 2.76
N ARG A 127 25.09 21.16 3.41
CA ARG A 127 24.93 19.71 3.64
C ARG A 127 24.51 19.46 5.08
N TYR A 128 23.21 19.56 5.31
CA TYR A 128 22.62 19.49 6.65
C TYR A 128 22.05 18.10 6.97
N GLU A 129 22.20 17.12 6.09
CA GLU A 129 21.65 15.79 6.28
C GLU A 129 22.40 15.00 7.37
N ALA A 130 21.67 14.23 8.18
CA ALA A 130 22.22 13.48 9.32
C ALA A 130 23.38 12.56 8.92
N PHE A 131 23.36 12.02 7.70
CA PHE A 131 24.46 11.21 7.17
C PHE A 131 25.80 11.97 7.15
N PHE A 132 25.81 13.24 6.74
CA PHE A 132 27.06 14.01 6.69
C PHE A 132 27.61 14.30 8.08
N VAL A 133 26.70 14.52 9.04
CA VAL A 133 27.02 14.67 10.46
C VAL A 133 27.65 13.38 11.01
N TYR A 134 27.04 12.21 10.77
CA TYR A 134 27.59 10.91 11.17
C TYR A 134 28.94 10.61 10.51
N ASN A 135 29.08 10.93 9.22
CA ASN A 135 30.33 10.74 8.48
C ASN A 135 31.46 11.58 9.05
N ARG A 136 31.20 12.86 9.34
CA ARG A 136 32.19 13.76 9.95
C ARG A 136 32.63 13.26 11.32
N ALA A 137 31.68 12.88 12.16
CA ALA A 137 31.95 12.35 13.50
C ALA A 137 32.84 11.11 13.47
N THR A 138 32.57 10.23 12.52
CA THR A 138 33.29 8.97 12.36
C THR A 138 34.70 9.17 11.81
N VAL A 139 34.87 10.08 10.83
CA VAL A 139 36.19 10.38 10.23
C VAL A 139 37.14 11.03 11.23
N ARG A 140 36.61 11.78 12.22
CA ARG A 140 37.44 12.33 13.31
C ARG A 140 38.02 11.24 14.23
N GLY A 141 37.55 10.00 14.16
CA GLY A 141 38.10 8.84 14.89
C GLY A 141 37.71 8.77 16.38
N ASP A 142 37.46 9.90 17.02
CA ASP A 142 37.22 9.96 18.47
C ASP A 142 35.87 9.35 18.91
N LEU A 143 34.85 9.37 18.06
CA LEU A 143 33.49 9.01 18.46
C LEU A 143 33.35 7.53 18.86
N ARG A 144 33.93 6.62 18.06
CA ARG A 144 33.86 5.19 18.32
C ARG A 144 34.60 4.82 19.62
N ASP A 145 35.80 5.38 19.81
CA ASP A 145 36.63 5.12 20.97
C ASP A 145 36.00 5.67 22.25
N ARG A 146 35.31 6.80 22.17
CA ARG A 146 34.57 7.37 23.29
C ARG A 146 33.34 6.56 23.64
N LEU A 147 32.48 6.24 22.66
CA LEU A 147 31.29 5.42 22.91
C LEU A 147 31.66 4.05 23.51
N SER A 148 32.78 3.45 23.09
CA SER A 148 33.23 2.17 23.67
C SER A 148 33.72 2.29 25.12
N LYS A 149 34.30 3.43 25.52
CA LYS A 149 34.77 3.67 26.90
C LYS A 149 33.68 4.18 27.84
N GLU A 150 32.81 5.05 27.35
CA GLU A 150 31.83 5.82 28.15
C GLU A 150 30.45 5.16 28.21
N SER A 151 30.03 4.39 27.20
CA SER A 151 28.68 3.82 27.18
C SER A 151 28.53 2.67 28.18
N SER A 152 27.46 2.76 28.99
CA SER A 152 27.00 1.70 29.90
C SER A 152 25.95 0.79 29.27
N ASN A 153 25.43 1.14 28.09
CA ASN A 153 24.36 0.43 27.42
C ASN A 153 24.91 -0.82 26.68
N THR A 154 24.46 -2.00 27.09
CA THR A 154 24.87 -3.30 26.51
C THR A 154 24.53 -3.41 25.04
N ASN A 155 23.42 -2.81 24.59
CA ASN A 155 22.96 -2.86 23.20
C ASN A 155 23.85 -1.98 22.31
N VAL A 156 24.27 -0.82 22.81
CA VAL A 156 25.21 0.07 22.13
C VAL A 156 26.57 -0.61 22.00
N ARG A 157 27.06 -1.25 23.06
CA ARG A 157 28.32 -2.03 23.01
C ARG A 157 28.27 -3.16 21.99
N ALA A 158 27.18 -3.95 21.98
CA ALA A 158 27.00 -5.01 20.99
C ALA A 158 27.00 -4.46 19.55
N LEU A 159 26.37 -3.31 19.32
CA LEU A 159 26.41 -2.64 18.01
C LEU A 159 27.83 -2.17 17.64
N LEU A 160 28.58 -1.59 18.58
CA LEU A 160 29.97 -1.16 18.37
C LEU A 160 30.92 -2.32 18.06
N GLU A 161 30.72 -3.46 18.72
CA GLU A 161 31.45 -4.71 18.46
C GLU A 161 31.12 -5.29 17.08
N ALA A 162 29.88 -5.13 16.63
CA ALA A 162 29.49 -5.54 15.28
C ALA A 162 30.17 -4.70 14.19
N ILE A 163 30.61 -3.45 14.46
CA ILE A 163 31.17 -2.58 13.41
C ILE A 163 32.39 -3.21 12.73
N PRO A 164 32.36 -3.41 11.40
CA PRO A 164 33.47 -4.01 10.69
C PRO A 164 34.72 -3.11 10.80
N LEU A 165 35.83 -3.68 11.25
CA LEU A 165 37.08 -2.96 11.47
C LEU A 165 37.85 -2.67 10.18
N ASN A 166 37.78 -3.59 9.21
CA ASN A 166 38.56 -3.55 7.98
C ASN A 166 37.73 -4.12 6.83
N GLY A 167 37.19 -3.24 5.97
CA GLY A 167 36.42 -3.59 4.78
C GLY A 167 34.98 -4.04 5.05
N ARG A 168 34.21 -4.27 3.98
CA ARG A 168 32.82 -4.74 4.10
C ARG A 168 32.77 -6.13 4.75
N PRO A 169 31.67 -6.52 5.41
CA PRO A 169 31.54 -7.88 5.97
C PRO A 169 31.87 -9.00 4.98
N GLY A 170 31.52 -8.84 3.70
CA GLY A 170 31.84 -9.78 2.60
C GLY A 170 33.19 -9.57 1.90
N ASN A 171 34.13 -8.82 2.48
CA ASN A 171 35.41 -8.50 1.82
C ASN A 171 36.32 -9.72 1.61
N PHE A 172 36.02 -10.89 2.20
CA PHE A 172 36.78 -12.12 1.99
C PHE A 172 36.69 -12.64 0.55
N TRP A 173 35.67 -12.25 -0.23
CA TRP A 173 35.52 -12.70 -1.61
C TRP A 173 36.65 -12.23 -2.51
N GLN A 174 37.10 -10.99 -2.35
CA GLN A 174 38.18 -10.43 -3.16
C GLN A 174 39.49 -11.24 -3.04
N PRO A 175 40.06 -11.44 -1.83
CA PRO A 175 41.29 -12.21 -1.68
C PRO A 175 41.14 -13.68 -2.08
N VAL A 176 39.99 -14.30 -1.77
CA VAL A 176 39.71 -15.69 -2.17
C VAL A 176 39.69 -15.85 -3.69
N LEU A 177 39.05 -14.91 -4.40
CA LEU A 177 38.94 -14.98 -5.86
C LEU A 177 40.21 -14.50 -6.57
N SER A 178 41.09 -13.74 -5.91
CA SER A 178 42.37 -13.29 -6.47
C SER A 178 43.52 -14.26 -6.25
N GLU A 179 43.39 -15.24 -5.36
CA GLU A 179 44.44 -16.22 -5.08
C GLU A 179 44.59 -17.20 -6.27
N PRO A 180 45.76 -17.25 -6.94
CA PRO A 180 45.98 -18.10 -8.12
C PRO A 180 45.72 -19.59 -7.87
N LYS A 181 46.07 -20.08 -6.66
CA LYS A 181 45.82 -21.47 -6.26
C LYS A 181 44.31 -21.80 -6.21
N ILE A 182 43.48 -20.79 -5.98
CA ILE A 182 42.01 -20.90 -5.94
C ILE A 182 41.39 -20.56 -7.31
N SER A 183 41.92 -19.63 -8.10
CA SER A 183 41.30 -19.24 -9.37
C SER A 183 41.72 -20.08 -10.58
N ASP A 184 42.97 -20.57 -10.62
CA ASP A 184 43.57 -21.01 -11.89
C ASP A 184 43.47 -22.52 -12.10
N PHE A 185 43.28 -23.29 -11.02
CA PHE A 185 43.15 -24.75 -11.09
C PHE A 185 41.69 -25.19 -11.06
N SER A 186 41.32 -26.12 -11.94
CA SER A 186 39.97 -26.69 -11.97
C SER A 186 39.68 -27.57 -10.75
N GLY A 187 38.39 -27.70 -10.41
CA GLY A 187 37.91 -28.59 -9.35
C GLY A 187 37.18 -27.88 -8.21
N VAL A 188 36.69 -28.70 -7.27
CA VAL A 188 35.92 -28.26 -6.10
C VAL A 188 36.87 -27.84 -4.97
N LYS A 189 36.63 -26.66 -4.41
CA LYS A 189 37.44 -26.05 -3.35
C LYS A 189 36.52 -25.61 -2.21
N ILE A 190 37.02 -25.77 -0.99
CA ILE A 190 36.31 -25.35 0.22
C ILE A 190 37.20 -24.42 0.99
N VAL A 191 36.65 -23.30 1.41
CA VAL A 191 37.36 -22.27 2.15
C VAL A 191 36.72 -22.11 3.51
N ASN A 192 37.47 -22.41 4.57
CA ASN A 192 37.06 -22.14 5.95
C ASN A 192 37.33 -20.66 6.25
N LEU A 193 36.32 -19.96 6.75
CA LEU A 193 36.44 -18.57 7.16
C LEU A 193 36.77 -18.50 8.66
N GLU A 194 37.99 -18.05 8.98
CA GLU A 194 38.42 -17.82 10.36
C GLU A 194 38.47 -16.32 10.67
N GLU A 195 38.04 -15.93 11.88
CA GLU A 195 38.06 -14.54 12.36
C GLU A 195 37.20 -13.56 11.52
N PHE A 196 36.12 -14.06 10.89
CA PHE A 196 35.09 -13.24 10.24
C PHE A 196 33.81 -13.18 11.13
N PRO A 197 33.57 -12.09 11.86
CA PRO A 197 32.47 -12.01 12.86
C PRO A 197 31.07 -12.21 12.28
N TYR A 198 30.87 -11.85 11.01
CA TYR A 198 29.59 -11.95 10.30
C TYR A 198 29.33 -13.31 9.65
N PHE A 199 30.33 -14.20 9.69
CA PHE A 199 30.32 -15.52 9.07
C PHE A 199 30.95 -16.56 10.00
N PRO A 200 30.52 -16.67 11.28
CA PRO A 200 31.14 -17.59 12.21
C PRO A 200 30.86 -19.03 11.75
N LYS A 201 31.92 -19.85 11.71
CA LYS A 201 31.87 -21.28 11.34
C LYS A 201 31.25 -21.54 9.95
N ARG A 202 31.21 -20.53 9.07
CA ARG A 202 30.73 -20.66 7.69
C ARG A 202 31.85 -21.08 6.76
N LYS A 203 31.50 -21.87 5.75
CA LYS A 203 32.43 -22.37 4.74
C LYS A 203 32.00 -21.83 3.38
N VAL A 204 32.96 -21.47 2.54
CA VAL A 204 32.70 -21.08 1.15
C VAL A 204 32.96 -22.29 0.28
N ILE A 205 32.00 -22.65 -0.56
CA ILE A 205 32.18 -23.66 -1.60
C ILE A 205 32.43 -22.97 -2.93
N LEU A 206 33.43 -23.44 -3.66
CA LEU A 206 33.80 -22.96 -4.97
C LEU A 206 33.97 -24.15 -5.91
N SER A 207 33.55 -23.99 -7.16
CA SER A 207 33.93 -24.88 -8.25
C SER A 207 34.47 -24.07 -9.40
N VAL A 208 35.63 -24.46 -9.91
CA VAL A 208 36.35 -23.76 -10.97
C VAL A 208 36.36 -24.63 -12.22
N GLY A 209 35.87 -24.08 -13.32
CA GLY A 209 36.01 -24.62 -14.66
C GLY A 209 37.02 -23.79 -15.43
N THR A 210 38.11 -24.42 -15.89
CA THR A 210 39.12 -23.77 -16.72
C THR A 210 39.18 -24.39 -18.11
N LEU A 211 39.52 -23.56 -19.09
CA LEU A 211 39.84 -23.95 -20.45
C LEU A 211 41.23 -23.40 -20.80
N PRO A 212 42.21 -24.28 -21.10
CA PRO A 212 43.55 -23.85 -21.48
C PRO A 212 43.54 -22.95 -22.70
N ALA A 213 44.46 -21.99 -22.77
CA ALA A 213 44.63 -21.12 -23.94
C ALA A 213 44.85 -21.91 -25.26
N THR A 214 45.41 -23.13 -25.17
CA THR A 214 45.63 -24.02 -26.31
C THR A 214 44.36 -24.67 -26.86
N GLU A 215 43.29 -24.77 -26.06
CA GLU A 215 42.00 -25.38 -26.42
C GLU A 215 40.95 -24.33 -26.86
N MET A 216 41.29 -23.03 -26.78
CA MET A 216 40.45 -21.96 -27.29
C MET A 216 40.55 -21.89 -28.82
N GLU A 217 39.64 -22.55 -29.51
CA GLU A 217 39.50 -22.45 -30.97
C GLU A 217 39.19 -21.00 -31.40
N ASN A 218 39.92 -20.48 -32.39
CA ASN A 218 39.81 -19.09 -32.89
C ASN A 218 38.42 -18.69 -33.42
N ASN A 219 37.48 -19.63 -33.58
CA ASN A 219 36.15 -19.40 -34.15
C ASN A 219 35.00 -19.37 -33.12
N LYS A 220 35.25 -19.65 -31.84
CA LYS A 220 34.20 -19.65 -30.81
C LYS A 220 34.02 -18.27 -30.21
N SER A 221 32.76 -17.86 -30.02
CA SER A 221 32.45 -16.62 -29.31
C SER A 221 32.84 -16.71 -27.84
N GLU A 222 33.16 -15.58 -27.19
CA GLU A 222 33.49 -15.56 -25.76
C GLU A 222 32.34 -16.12 -24.88
N ALA A 223 31.10 -15.97 -25.34
CA ALA A 223 29.92 -16.54 -24.68
C ALA A 223 29.93 -18.08 -24.70
N GLU A 224 30.27 -18.70 -25.83
CA GLU A 224 30.38 -20.16 -25.94
C GLU A 224 31.51 -20.72 -25.07
N ILE A 225 32.66 -20.04 -25.04
CA ILE A 225 33.80 -20.42 -24.19
C ILE A 225 33.41 -20.34 -22.71
N ARG A 226 32.70 -19.28 -22.31
CA ARG A 226 32.17 -19.12 -20.96
C ARG A 226 31.20 -20.24 -20.60
N ASP A 227 30.26 -20.58 -21.47
CA ASP A 227 29.23 -21.58 -21.19
C ASP A 227 29.83 -22.99 -21.07
N LEU A 228 30.85 -23.31 -21.87
CA LEU A 228 31.65 -24.53 -21.73
C LEU A 228 32.38 -24.60 -20.39
N CYS A 229 33.03 -23.51 -19.96
CA CYS A 229 33.71 -23.45 -18.66
C CYS A 229 32.72 -23.55 -17.49
N LEU A 230 31.55 -22.92 -17.62
CA LEU A 230 30.47 -23.00 -16.64
C LEU A 230 29.93 -24.43 -16.52
N MET A 231 29.75 -25.12 -17.65
CA MET A 231 29.36 -26.53 -17.67
C MET A 231 30.41 -27.38 -16.94
N LYS A 232 31.71 -27.21 -17.25
CA LYS A 232 32.81 -27.91 -16.55
C LYS A 232 32.79 -27.68 -15.04
N ALA A 233 32.55 -26.44 -14.60
CA ALA A 233 32.46 -26.11 -13.18
C ALA A 233 31.26 -26.81 -12.50
N ARG A 234 30.10 -26.85 -13.17
CA ARG A 234 28.89 -27.50 -12.65
C ARG A 234 29.02 -29.02 -12.61
N THR A 235 29.55 -29.65 -13.66
CA THR A 235 29.75 -31.11 -13.71
C THR A 235 30.77 -31.59 -12.69
N ALA A 236 31.83 -30.81 -12.45
CA ALA A 236 32.81 -31.10 -11.39
C ALA A 236 32.19 -31.14 -9.99
N LEU A 237 31.19 -30.30 -9.74
CA LEU A 237 30.46 -30.31 -8.47
C LEU A 237 29.39 -31.42 -8.44
N TYR A 238 28.64 -31.61 -9.52
CA TYR A 238 27.60 -32.64 -9.62
C TYR A 238 28.12 -34.06 -9.42
N ASN A 239 29.28 -34.39 -10.02
CA ASN A 239 29.92 -35.70 -9.91
C ASN A 239 30.92 -35.81 -8.74
N TYR A 240 30.86 -34.87 -7.79
CA TYR A 240 31.81 -34.83 -6.70
C TYR A 240 31.71 -36.08 -5.81
N SER A 241 32.79 -36.87 -5.77
CA SER A 241 32.91 -38.11 -4.98
C SER A 241 34.07 -38.09 -3.98
N GLY A 242 34.94 -37.07 -4.04
CA GLY A 242 36.09 -36.88 -3.15
C GLY A 242 37.16 -35.96 -3.75
N GLY A 243 38.16 -35.56 -2.95
CA GLY A 243 39.33 -34.80 -3.43
C GLY A 243 39.18 -33.28 -3.47
N ALA A 244 38.33 -32.69 -2.61
CA ALA A 244 38.26 -31.23 -2.53
C ALA A 244 39.55 -30.65 -1.94
N LEU A 245 39.99 -29.51 -2.48
CA LEU A 245 41.09 -28.75 -1.91
C LEU A 245 40.56 -27.84 -0.80
N TRP A 246 41.16 -27.96 0.38
CA TRP A 246 40.79 -27.18 1.55
C TRP A 246 41.73 -25.99 1.71
N TYR A 247 41.12 -24.83 1.91
CA TYR A 247 41.80 -23.58 2.19
C TYR A 247 41.24 -22.98 3.47
N GLU A 248 42.07 -22.24 4.17
CA GLU A 248 41.70 -21.42 5.31
C GLU A 248 42.00 -19.98 4.95
N VAL A 249 41.01 -19.10 5.15
CA VAL A 249 41.23 -17.66 5.08
C VAL A 249 41.20 -17.16 6.50
N ARG A 250 42.36 -16.78 7.00
CA ARG A 250 42.48 -16.10 8.29
C ARG A 250 42.64 -14.60 8.07
N LYS A 251 41.92 -13.80 8.86
CA LYS A 251 41.92 -12.34 8.75
C LYS A 251 42.92 -11.72 9.72
N ASN A 252 44.10 -11.34 9.23
CA ASN A 252 45.11 -10.69 10.06
C ASN A 252 45.11 -9.15 9.88
N LYS A 253 44.49 -8.43 10.82
CA LYS A 253 44.36 -6.95 10.80
C LYS A 253 43.83 -6.43 9.44
N THR A 254 44.71 -6.03 8.51
CA THR A 254 44.39 -5.45 7.20
C THR A 254 44.40 -6.44 6.04
N ASP A 255 45.15 -7.55 6.14
CA ASP A 255 45.30 -8.53 5.07
C ASP A 255 44.69 -9.88 5.46
N SER A 256 44.21 -10.61 4.47
CA SER A 256 43.75 -11.99 4.64
C SER A 256 44.82 -12.94 4.12
N THR A 257 45.32 -13.80 5.00
CA THR A 257 46.28 -14.85 4.61
C THR A 257 45.53 -16.11 4.25
N ILE A 258 45.90 -16.71 3.11
CA ILE A 258 45.30 -17.95 2.63
C ILE A 258 46.30 -19.08 2.84
N SER A 259 45.96 -20.03 3.70
CA SER A 259 46.72 -21.27 3.92
C SER A 259 45.97 -22.45 3.31
N LYS A 260 46.72 -23.41 2.75
CA LYS A 260 46.16 -24.70 2.34
C LYS A 260 46.10 -25.61 3.57
N LEU A 261 44.95 -26.22 3.81
CA LEU A 261 44.73 -27.18 4.91
C LEU A 261 44.99 -28.61 4.42
N ASP A 262 45.50 -29.46 5.33
CA ASP A 262 45.74 -30.88 5.04
C ASP A 262 44.43 -31.66 4.85
N ASN A 263 44.49 -32.71 4.03
CA ASN A 263 43.35 -33.47 3.46
C ASN A 263 42.44 -34.21 4.47
N ASN A 264 42.58 -34.00 5.78
CA ASN A 264 41.87 -34.76 6.81
C ASN A 264 40.55 -34.12 7.28
N GLN A 265 39.94 -33.25 6.46
CA GLN A 265 38.68 -32.59 6.81
C GLN A 265 37.46 -33.30 6.22
N THR A 266 36.43 -33.48 7.05
CA THR A 266 35.13 -34.04 6.63
C THR A 266 34.27 -32.94 6.00
N MET A 267 33.77 -33.21 4.80
CA MET A 267 32.83 -32.31 4.12
C MET A 267 31.46 -32.30 4.82
N PRO A 268 30.77 -31.15 4.93
CA PRO A 268 29.38 -31.12 5.40
C PRO A 268 28.50 -32.02 4.53
N LYS A 269 27.49 -32.67 5.11
CA LYS A 269 26.50 -33.43 4.34
C LYS A 269 25.70 -32.46 3.48
N ALA A 270 25.90 -32.46 2.17
CA ALA A 270 25.21 -31.57 1.25
C ALA A 270 24.79 -32.31 -0.03
N ASP A 271 23.71 -31.86 -0.67
CA ASP A 271 23.29 -32.34 -1.98
C ASP A 271 24.06 -31.57 -3.08
N PHE A 272 25.11 -32.20 -3.60
CA PHE A 272 25.97 -31.59 -4.60
C PHE A 272 25.27 -31.38 -5.96
N ALA A 273 24.23 -32.17 -6.25
CA ALA A 273 23.43 -32.00 -7.46
C ALA A 273 22.59 -30.71 -7.38
N ASP A 274 21.95 -30.46 -6.23
CA ASP A 274 21.22 -29.21 -5.96
C ASP A 274 22.18 -28.00 -5.94
N LEU A 275 23.33 -28.12 -5.27
CA LEU A 275 24.33 -27.05 -5.20
C LEU A 275 24.86 -26.65 -6.59
N ALA A 276 25.14 -27.62 -7.47
CA ALA A 276 25.63 -27.33 -8.83
C ALA A 276 24.66 -26.46 -9.65
N GLN A 277 23.35 -26.55 -9.37
CA GLN A 277 22.35 -25.73 -10.04
C GLN A 277 22.18 -24.35 -9.40
N ARG A 278 22.25 -24.27 -8.06
CA ARG A 278 21.92 -23.06 -7.29
C ARG A 278 23.10 -22.11 -7.04
N LEU A 279 24.34 -22.58 -7.18
CA LEU A 279 25.52 -21.72 -7.00
C LEU A 279 25.59 -20.62 -8.05
N THR A 280 25.93 -19.43 -7.59
CA THR A 280 26.01 -18.23 -8.42
C THR A 280 27.37 -18.11 -9.10
N LEU A 281 27.38 -17.48 -10.28
CA LEU A 281 28.57 -17.08 -11.00
C LEU A 281 29.30 -15.98 -10.23
N MET A 282 30.55 -16.21 -9.83
CA MET A 282 31.33 -15.28 -9.00
C MET A 282 32.37 -14.50 -9.80
N ARG A 283 33.12 -15.19 -10.69
CA ARG A 283 34.16 -14.58 -11.54
C ARG A 283 34.17 -15.27 -12.90
N VAL A 284 34.37 -14.48 -13.95
CA VAL A 284 34.59 -14.92 -15.32
C VAL A 284 35.69 -14.07 -15.91
N GLY A 285 36.62 -14.71 -16.63
CA GLY A 285 37.59 -14.00 -17.43
C GLY A 285 38.85 -14.82 -17.67
N ARG A 286 39.80 -14.19 -18.37
CA ARG A 286 41.12 -14.77 -18.57
C ARG A 286 41.95 -14.65 -17.29
N THR A 287 42.68 -15.70 -16.96
CA THR A 287 43.71 -15.71 -15.92
C THR A 287 44.97 -15.02 -16.42
N ASP A 288 45.91 -14.73 -15.51
CA ASP A 288 47.20 -14.13 -15.87
C ASP A 288 48.06 -15.09 -16.73
N THR A 289 47.75 -16.39 -16.69
CA THR A 289 48.35 -17.43 -17.55
C THR A 289 47.77 -17.47 -18.97
N GLY A 290 46.70 -16.72 -19.23
CA GLY A 290 46.01 -16.66 -20.52
C GLY A 290 44.87 -17.67 -20.68
N ASP A 291 44.61 -18.52 -19.69
CA ASP A 291 43.52 -19.49 -19.69
C ASP A 291 42.18 -18.81 -19.41
N TYR A 292 41.07 -19.37 -19.87
CA TYR A 292 39.74 -18.86 -19.54
C TYR A 292 39.20 -19.60 -18.30
N SER A 293 38.80 -18.86 -17.28
CA SER A 293 38.27 -19.45 -16.03
C SER A 293 36.87 -18.93 -15.71
N VAL A 294 36.04 -19.85 -15.22
CA VAL A 294 34.72 -19.56 -14.65
C VAL A 294 34.67 -20.16 -13.25
N ILE A 295 34.33 -19.31 -12.28
CA ILE A 295 34.19 -19.69 -10.87
C ILE A 295 32.72 -19.56 -10.48
N ILE A 296 32.13 -20.67 -10.05
CA ILE A 296 30.83 -20.67 -9.35
C ILE A 296 31.06 -20.89 -7.86
N GLY A 297 30.27 -20.26 -7.01
CA GLY A 297 30.48 -20.35 -5.58
C GLY A 297 29.40 -19.72 -4.72
N GLY A 298 29.48 -20.00 -3.43
CA GLY A 298 28.51 -19.55 -2.43
C GLY A 298 28.93 -19.91 -1.00
N VAL A 299 28.22 -19.35 -0.02
CA VAL A 299 28.48 -19.59 1.40
C VAL A 299 27.56 -20.71 1.90
N MET A 300 28.11 -21.64 2.66
CA MET A 300 27.39 -22.75 3.28
C MET A 300 27.43 -22.65 4.80
N ASN A 301 26.33 -23.06 5.42
CA ASN A 301 26.24 -23.24 6.86
C ASN A 301 26.88 -24.55 7.33
N GLU A 302 26.89 -24.78 8.66
CA GLU A 302 27.40 -26.02 9.25
C GLU A 302 26.62 -27.26 8.81
N GLU A 303 25.34 -27.09 8.46
CA GLU A 303 24.45 -28.15 7.96
C GLU A 303 24.66 -28.48 6.46
N GLY A 304 25.52 -27.74 5.74
CA GLY A 304 25.73 -27.92 4.30
C GLY A 304 24.69 -27.26 3.39
N LYS A 305 23.79 -26.43 3.93
CA LYS A 305 22.82 -25.65 3.15
C LYS A 305 23.45 -24.34 2.65
N LEU A 306 23.08 -23.95 1.44
CA LEU A 306 23.49 -22.70 0.83
C LEU A 306 22.78 -21.51 1.48
N GLU A 307 23.55 -20.51 1.93
CA GLU A 307 23.02 -19.25 2.44
C GLU A 307 23.13 -18.15 1.37
N SER A 308 22.02 -17.48 1.09
CA SER A 308 22.01 -16.27 0.28
C SER A 308 22.30 -15.06 1.17
N HIS A 309 23.22 -14.20 0.73
CA HIS A 309 23.59 -12.99 1.47
C HIS A 309 23.34 -11.74 0.64
N GLY A 310 22.67 -10.76 1.24
CA GLY A 310 22.45 -9.48 0.62
C GLY A 310 23.71 -8.61 0.57
N ARG A 311 23.73 -7.62 -0.33
CA ARG A 311 24.82 -6.67 -0.43
C ARG A 311 24.75 -5.66 0.71
N TRP A 312 25.84 -5.58 1.48
CA TRP A 312 26.03 -4.55 2.50
C TRP A 312 26.25 -3.18 1.86
N LEU A 313 25.92 -2.12 2.62
CA LEU A 313 26.31 -0.76 2.27
C LEU A 313 27.83 -0.67 2.00
N PRO A 314 28.26 0.24 1.12
CA PRO A 314 29.68 0.52 0.95
C PRO A 314 30.35 0.85 2.28
N TYR A 315 31.56 0.32 2.50
CA TYR A 315 32.30 0.49 3.76
C TYR A 315 32.39 1.96 4.25
N PRO A 316 32.68 2.96 3.37
CA PRO A 316 32.72 4.36 3.78
C PRO A 316 31.38 4.96 4.20
N ILE A 317 30.26 4.27 3.91
CA ILE A 317 28.91 4.67 4.30
C ILE A 317 28.45 3.86 5.52
N LEU A 318 28.73 2.56 5.52
CA LEU A 318 28.32 1.63 6.56
C LEU A 318 28.88 2.01 7.93
N VAL A 319 30.19 2.24 8.03
CA VAL A 319 30.82 2.54 9.33
C VAL A 319 30.24 3.80 9.95
N PRO A 320 30.13 4.94 9.22
CA PRO A 320 29.43 6.11 9.74
C PRO A 320 28.01 5.85 10.19
N MET A 321 27.24 5.09 9.43
CA MET A 321 25.85 4.78 9.80
C MET A 321 25.78 3.93 11.08
N MET A 322 26.65 2.94 11.25
CA MET A 322 26.66 2.12 12.47
C MET A 322 27.10 2.90 13.70
N VAL A 323 28.15 3.72 13.60
CA VAL A 323 28.61 4.59 14.69
C VAL A 323 27.56 5.66 15.03
N GLY A 324 26.99 6.30 14.00
CA GLY A 324 25.92 7.28 14.17
C GLY A 324 24.67 6.70 14.81
N THR A 325 24.29 5.46 14.43
CA THR A 325 23.18 4.75 15.08
C THR A 325 23.49 4.44 16.54
N ALA A 326 24.71 4.00 16.86
CA ALA A 326 25.14 3.75 18.23
C ALA A 326 25.03 5.01 19.11
N MET A 327 25.48 6.16 18.57
CA MET A 327 25.30 7.46 19.23
C MET A 327 23.81 7.81 19.41
N ALA A 328 23.00 7.62 18.37
CA ALA A 328 21.56 7.92 18.41
C ALA A 328 20.83 7.05 19.45
N MET A 329 21.22 5.78 19.61
CA MET A 329 20.71 4.89 20.65
C MET A 329 21.12 5.35 22.06
N GLU A 330 22.37 5.79 22.25
CA GLU A 330 22.87 6.30 23.54
C GLU A 330 22.12 7.58 23.97
N ASN A 331 21.83 8.47 23.03
CA ASN A 331 21.12 9.73 23.29
C ASN A 331 19.58 9.61 23.29
N GLY A 332 19.03 8.41 23.08
CA GLY A 332 17.58 8.18 23.08
C GLY A 332 16.84 8.81 21.88
N TYR A 333 17.50 8.89 20.72
CA TYR A 333 16.91 9.33 19.45
C TYR A 333 16.10 8.23 18.75
N TYR A 334 16.27 6.98 19.19
CA TYR A 334 15.38 5.88 18.83
C TYR A 334 14.44 5.57 20.00
N SER A 335 13.27 5.01 19.71
CA SER A 335 12.41 4.45 20.75
C SER A 335 13.15 3.36 21.55
N ALA A 336 12.74 3.13 22.80
CA ALA A 336 13.37 2.14 23.66
C ALA A 336 13.29 0.72 23.05
N GLU A 337 12.13 0.38 22.46
CA GLU A 337 11.91 -0.90 21.80
C GLU A 337 12.77 -1.05 20.54
N THR A 338 12.77 -0.04 19.65
CA THR A 338 13.63 -0.05 18.46
C THR A 338 15.12 -0.18 18.83
N SER A 339 15.57 0.51 19.87
CA SER A 339 16.94 0.41 20.37
C SER A 339 17.27 -0.98 20.90
N PHE A 340 16.33 -1.62 21.61
CA PHE A 340 16.46 -2.98 22.10
C PHE A 340 16.55 -3.99 20.93
N GLU A 341 15.67 -3.87 19.93
CA GLU A 341 15.66 -4.74 18.76
C GLU A 341 16.95 -4.61 17.93
N ILE A 342 17.46 -3.39 17.71
CA ILE A 342 18.74 -3.17 17.02
C ILE A 342 19.89 -3.84 17.79
N GLY A 343 19.93 -3.69 19.11
CA GLY A 343 20.93 -4.34 19.97
C GLY A 343 20.88 -5.87 19.89
N LYS A 344 19.67 -6.43 19.95
CA LYS A 344 19.43 -7.88 19.80
C LYS A 344 19.85 -8.38 18.43
N LEU A 345 19.54 -7.66 17.36
CA LEU A 345 19.98 -8.00 16.00
C LEU A 345 21.51 -7.98 15.87
N ALA A 346 22.18 -7.01 16.50
CA ALA A 346 23.64 -6.95 16.52
C ALA A 346 24.25 -8.18 17.23
N GLN A 347 23.75 -8.54 18.41
CA GLN A 347 24.19 -9.74 19.14
C GLN A 347 23.95 -11.02 18.35
N GLN A 348 22.75 -11.20 17.79
CA GLN A 348 22.41 -12.38 16.98
C GLN A 348 23.24 -12.47 15.70
N THR A 349 23.61 -11.34 15.12
CA THR A 349 24.51 -11.28 13.95
C THR A 349 25.90 -11.79 14.32
N LEU A 350 26.43 -11.39 15.48
CA LEU A 350 27.72 -11.88 15.99
C LEU A 350 27.69 -13.39 16.32
N LEU A 351 26.52 -13.92 16.68
CA LEU A 351 26.31 -15.37 16.87
C LEU A 351 26.16 -16.14 15.55
N GLY A 352 26.08 -15.46 14.41
CA GLY A 352 25.97 -16.09 13.08
C GLY A 352 24.56 -16.43 12.62
N ASN A 353 23.52 -15.83 13.20
CA ASN A 353 22.15 -16.00 12.72
C ASN A 353 21.96 -15.27 11.38
N LEU A 354 21.60 -16.02 10.33
CA LEU A 354 21.40 -15.48 8.98
C LEU A 354 20.25 -14.48 8.89
N GLU A 355 19.09 -14.81 9.46
CA GLU A 355 17.90 -13.96 9.40
C GLU A 355 18.16 -12.63 10.11
N ALA A 356 18.77 -12.70 11.30
CA ALA A 356 19.15 -11.51 12.06
C ALA A 356 20.15 -10.65 11.29
N LYS A 357 21.15 -11.28 10.65
CA LYS A 357 22.14 -10.57 9.81
C LYS A 357 21.48 -9.83 8.64
N GLU A 358 20.53 -10.46 7.96
CA GLU A 358 19.83 -9.82 6.83
C GLU A 358 18.92 -8.68 7.27
N LYS A 359 18.18 -8.84 8.39
CA LYS A 359 17.40 -7.76 9.00
C LYS A 359 18.28 -6.61 9.50
N PHE A 360 19.44 -6.92 10.09
CA PHE A 360 20.40 -5.92 10.53
C PHE A 360 21.01 -5.15 9.35
N ARG A 361 21.30 -5.84 8.25
CA ARG A 361 21.75 -5.22 7.00
C ARG A 361 20.66 -4.33 6.38
N SER A 362 19.43 -4.80 6.28
CA SER A 362 18.32 -4.01 5.73
C SER A 362 18.07 -2.77 6.56
N PHE A 363 18.21 -2.86 7.89
CA PHE A 363 18.06 -1.72 8.78
C PHE A 363 19.03 -0.59 8.43
N PHE A 364 20.32 -0.86 8.23
CA PHE A 364 21.25 0.22 7.86
C PHE A 364 20.96 0.82 6.50
N TRP A 365 20.42 0.05 5.55
CA TRP A 365 19.93 0.61 4.29
C TRP A 365 18.75 1.57 4.51
N ALA A 366 17.78 1.18 5.34
CA ALA A 366 16.64 2.03 5.72
C ALA A 366 17.10 3.30 6.46
N ALA A 367 17.91 3.14 7.52
CA ALA A 367 18.47 4.25 8.28
C ALA A 367 19.29 5.20 7.41
N HIS A 368 20.07 4.68 6.46
CA HIS A 368 20.83 5.52 5.52
C HIS A 368 19.93 6.32 4.58
N GLN A 369 18.80 5.74 4.13
CA GLN A 369 17.83 6.45 3.29
C GLN A 369 17.22 7.64 4.04
N LEU A 370 16.84 7.45 5.30
CA LEU A 370 16.33 8.51 6.17
C LEU A 370 17.41 9.58 6.42
N ALA A 371 18.60 9.16 6.83
CA ALA A 371 19.71 10.05 7.17
C ALA A 371 20.21 10.91 6.00
N ARG A 372 19.93 10.51 4.75
CA ARG A 372 20.26 11.28 3.54
C ARG A 372 19.20 12.30 3.13
N LYS A 373 18.06 12.32 3.79
CA LYS A 373 16.91 13.16 3.44
C LYS A 373 16.51 14.13 4.55
N MET A 374 16.99 13.88 5.76
CA MET A 374 16.61 14.62 6.97
C MET A 374 17.85 15.04 7.73
N ASN A 375 17.76 16.14 8.47
CA ASN A 375 18.78 16.52 9.45
C ASN A 375 18.70 15.62 10.70
N LEU A 376 19.65 15.78 11.61
CA LEU A 376 19.77 14.92 12.80
C LEU A 376 18.51 14.93 13.66
N MET A 377 17.97 16.12 13.96
CA MET A 377 16.79 16.24 14.82
C MET A 377 15.49 15.80 14.13
N GLN A 378 15.34 16.08 12.82
CA GLN A 378 14.20 15.57 12.03
C GLN A 378 14.18 14.05 12.03
N MET A 379 15.33 13.41 11.82
CA MET A 379 15.44 11.96 11.87
C MET A 379 15.14 11.43 13.28
N SER A 380 15.70 12.07 14.32
CA SER A 380 15.48 11.70 15.73
C SER A 380 14.01 11.72 16.13
N GLU A 381 13.28 12.81 15.88
CA GLU A 381 11.86 12.91 16.24
C GLU A 381 11.02 11.82 15.55
N LEU A 382 11.33 11.49 14.30
CA LEU A 382 10.64 10.41 13.58
C LEU A 382 11.00 9.03 14.13
N THR A 383 12.28 8.71 14.29
CA THR A 383 12.70 7.39 14.78
C THR A 383 12.31 7.14 16.23
N LYS A 384 12.10 8.20 17.00
CA LYS A 384 11.54 8.14 18.36
C LYS A 384 10.03 7.94 18.36
N SER A 385 9.34 8.45 17.35
CA SER A 385 7.90 8.27 17.16
C SER A 385 7.55 6.88 16.60
N CYS A 386 8.51 6.15 16.04
CA CYS A 386 8.30 4.76 15.64
C CYS A 386 8.19 3.85 16.88
N PRO A 387 7.13 3.05 17.01
CA PRO A 387 7.01 2.11 18.14
C PRO A 387 8.10 1.03 18.02
N ASP A 388 8.21 0.42 16.83
CA ASP A 388 9.02 -0.78 16.59
C ASP A 388 9.95 -0.60 15.37
N LEU A 389 10.89 -1.54 15.17
CA LEU A 389 11.78 -1.53 14.01
C LEU A 389 11.04 -1.68 12.68
N SER A 390 9.91 -2.38 12.64
CA SER A 390 9.02 -2.45 11.47
C SER A 390 8.57 -1.07 11.02
N GLY A 391 8.21 -0.19 11.97
CA GLY A 391 7.82 1.18 11.67
C GLY A 391 8.93 1.98 10.99
N VAL A 392 10.19 1.74 11.35
CA VAL A 392 11.35 2.36 10.68
C VAL A 392 11.51 1.83 9.24
N PHE A 393 11.28 0.54 9.02
CA PHE A 393 11.29 -0.06 7.69
C PHE A 393 10.18 0.48 6.80
N ASP A 394 8.95 0.55 7.32
CA ASP A 394 7.78 1.05 6.62
C ASP A 394 7.93 2.53 6.26
N LEU A 395 8.45 3.35 7.19
CA LEU A 395 8.77 4.75 6.94
C LEU A 395 9.81 4.91 5.82
N ALA A 396 10.89 4.13 5.86
CA ALA A 396 11.91 4.15 4.82
C ALA A 396 11.35 3.64 3.47
N ALA A 397 10.44 2.65 3.49
CA ALA A 397 9.76 2.16 2.30
C ALA A 397 8.88 3.24 1.68
N MET A 398 8.05 3.96 2.45
CA MET A 398 7.25 5.10 1.96
C MET A 398 8.12 6.15 1.28
N ILE A 399 9.19 6.61 1.95
CA ILE A 399 10.08 7.63 1.42
C ILE A 399 10.81 7.14 0.16
N ARG A 400 11.23 5.87 0.13
CA ARG A 400 11.88 5.26 -1.03
C ARG A 400 10.93 5.19 -2.24
N THR A 401 9.69 4.77 -2.03
CA THR A 401 8.67 4.68 -3.08
C THR A 401 8.41 6.06 -3.66
N ARG A 402 8.23 7.10 -2.82
CA ARG A 402 8.04 8.48 -3.28
C ARG A 402 9.29 9.13 -3.86
N ASN A 403 10.49 8.68 -3.51
CA ASN A 403 11.75 9.18 -4.10
C ASN A 403 12.06 8.56 -5.48
N ARG A 404 11.29 7.57 -5.95
CA ARG A 404 11.55 6.90 -7.23
C ARG A 404 11.43 7.84 -8.44
N PRO A 405 10.36 8.64 -8.63
CA PRO A 405 10.26 9.57 -9.76
C PRO A 405 11.44 10.56 -9.81
N LEU A 406 11.87 11.03 -8.64
CA LEU A 406 13.06 11.88 -8.53
C LEU A 406 14.34 11.14 -8.95
N SER A 407 14.48 9.87 -8.57
CA SER A 407 15.65 9.07 -8.93
C SER A 407 15.68 8.74 -10.44
N VAL A 408 14.52 8.48 -11.04
CA VAL A 408 14.36 8.22 -12.48
C VAL A 408 14.71 9.48 -13.28
N SER A 409 14.18 10.65 -12.91
CA SER A 409 14.50 11.91 -13.59
C SER A 409 15.98 12.26 -13.49
N ILE A 410 16.62 12.09 -12.33
CA ILE A 410 18.09 12.25 -12.19
C ILE A 410 18.85 11.27 -13.08
N GLY A 411 18.38 10.03 -13.19
CA GLY A 411 18.94 9.00 -14.06
C GLY A 411 18.90 9.41 -15.54
N GLN A 412 17.74 9.89 -16.00
CA GLN A 412 17.53 10.40 -17.36
C GLN A 412 18.45 11.58 -17.67
N ILE A 413 18.57 12.55 -16.75
CA ILE A 413 19.50 13.69 -16.88
C ILE A 413 20.94 13.20 -17.05
N LYS A 414 21.40 12.29 -16.18
CA LYS A 414 22.77 11.74 -16.25
C LYS A 414 23.02 10.97 -17.53
N GLN A 415 22.05 10.17 -17.97
CA GLN A 415 22.15 9.43 -19.23
C GLN A 415 22.25 10.39 -20.41
N LYS A 416 21.37 11.39 -20.50
CA LYS A 416 21.37 12.39 -21.57
C LYS A 416 22.66 13.21 -21.57
N ALA A 417 23.12 13.67 -20.40
CA ALA A 417 24.39 14.38 -20.26
C ALA A 417 25.60 13.55 -20.74
N ARG A 418 25.61 12.25 -20.46
CA ARG A 418 26.65 11.34 -20.99
C ARG A 418 26.56 11.22 -22.51
N LEU A 419 25.35 11.04 -23.07
CA LEU A 419 25.15 10.90 -24.51
C LEU A 419 25.56 12.17 -25.28
N MET A 420 25.29 13.36 -24.74
CA MET A 420 25.71 14.63 -25.35
C MET A 420 27.22 14.73 -25.56
N ASN A 421 28.03 14.18 -24.65
CA ASN A 421 29.49 14.20 -24.79
C ASN A 421 29.98 13.44 -26.04
N PHE A 422 29.19 12.51 -26.57
CA PHE A 422 29.51 11.70 -27.75
C PHE A 422 28.85 12.20 -29.06
N MET A 423 28.03 13.26 -29.00
CA MET A 423 27.29 13.78 -30.18
C MET A 423 28.06 14.84 -30.98
N PRO A 424 27.80 14.98 -32.30
CA PRO A 424 28.32 16.07 -33.14
C PRO A 424 27.81 17.46 -32.72
N ALA A 425 28.58 18.52 -33.01
CA ALA A 425 28.32 19.88 -32.52
C ALA A 425 26.95 20.47 -32.93
N ALA A 426 26.41 20.11 -34.10
CA ALA A 426 25.09 20.57 -34.56
C ALA A 426 23.93 19.98 -33.74
N GLU A 427 24.03 18.70 -33.37
CA GLU A 427 23.02 17.98 -32.58
C GLU A 427 23.08 18.32 -31.08
N ARG A 428 24.23 18.83 -30.60
CA ARG A 428 24.39 19.26 -29.20
C ARG A 428 23.45 20.40 -28.82
N VAL A 429 23.16 21.33 -29.71
CA VAL A 429 22.28 22.48 -29.41
C VAL A 429 20.85 22.02 -29.13
N GLU A 430 20.36 21.01 -29.85
CA GLU A 430 19.03 20.44 -29.61
C GLU A 430 19.03 19.56 -28.34
N ALA A 431 20.07 18.76 -28.15
CA ALA A 431 20.23 17.94 -26.96
C ALA A 431 20.36 18.79 -25.66
N GLU A 432 20.97 19.97 -25.73
CA GLU A 432 21.03 20.94 -24.62
C GLU A 432 19.64 21.49 -24.28
N LYS A 433 18.81 21.81 -25.28
CA LYS A 433 17.42 22.24 -25.05
C LYS A 433 16.60 21.14 -24.37
N GLU A 434 16.75 19.90 -24.81
CA GLU A 434 16.10 18.76 -24.16
C GLU A 434 16.63 18.52 -22.74
N LEU A 435 17.94 18.66 -22.51
CA LEU A 435 18.51 18.56 -21.17
C LEU A 435 17.92 19.63 -20.25
N ASN A 436 17.81 20.88 -20.71
CA ASN A 436 17.23 21.96 -19.91
C ASN A 436 15.76 21.66 -19.56
N LYS A 437 14.96 21.14 -20.49
CA LYS A 437 13.59 20.68 -20.18
C LYS A 437 13.57 19.58 -19.12
N LEU A 438 14.50 18.61 -19.20
CA LEU A 438 14.61 17.56 -18.18
C LEU A 438 15.02 18.12 -16.82
N VAL A 439 15.89 19.13 -16.77
CA VAL A 439 16.29 19.82 -15.55
C VAL A 439 15.12 20.59 -14.94
N GLU A 440 14.36 21.35 -15.74
CA GLU A 440 13.15 22.04 -15.29
C GLU A 440 12.11 21.06 -14.72
N ASN A 441 11.85 19.96 -15.44
CA ASN A 441 10.96 18.90 -14.95
C ASN A 441 11.48 18.26 -13.65
N ASN A 442 12.79 18.07 -13.51
CA ASN A 442 13.38 17.54 -12.28
C ASN A 442 13.18 18.48 -11.09
N GLU A 443 13.20 19.81 -11.28
CA GLU A 443 12.90 20.75 -10.21
C GLU A 443 11.44 20.64 -9.73
N ILE A 444 10.49 20.44 -10.66
CA ILE A 444 9.07 20.22 -10.32
C ILE A 444 8.94 18.92 -9.51
N VAL A 445 9.48 17.82 -10.02
CA VAL A 445 9.46 16.51 -9.35
C VAL A 445 10.14 16.57 -7.97
N ARG A 446 11.22 17.35 -7.83
CA ARG A 446 11.88 17.55 -6.53
C ARG A 446 10.97 18.29 -5.55
N LYS A 447 10.31 19.37 -5.97
CA LYS A 447 9.35 20.11 -5.13
C LYS A 447 8.15 19.25 -4.72
N ASP A 448 7.66 18.41 -5.63
CA ASP A 448 6.57 17.48 -5.32
C ASP A 448 7.00 16.43 -4.31
N PHE A 449 8.19 15.83 -4.48
CA PHE A 449 8.77 14.91 -3.49
C PHE A 449 8.95 15.58 -2.12
N GLU A 450 9.47 16.80 -2.06
CA GLU A 450 9.63 17.54 -0.80
C GLU A 450 8.29 17.80 -0.11
N ARG A 451 7.24 18.13 -0.87
CA ARG A 451 5.88 18.31 -0.34
C ARG A 451 5.33 17.02 0.24
N GLU A 452 5.46 15.91 -0.49
CA GLU A 452 5.00 14.59 -0.06
C GLU A 452 5.75 14.08 1.16
N MET A 453 7.07 14.28 1.19
CA MET A 453 7.91 13.93 2.34
C MET A 453 7.49 14.68 3.59
N LYS A 454 7.15 15.98 3.47
CA LYS A 454 6.62 16.78 4.60
C LYS A 454 5.28 16.25 5.11
N ILE A 455 4.40 15.78 4.22
CA ILE A 455 3.13 15.15 4.60
C ILE A 455 3.40 13.85 5.37
N ILE A 456 4.26 12.97 4.86
CA ILE A 456 4.64 11.71 5.53
C ILE A 456 5.27 12.00 6.89
N TYR A 457 6.15 13.00 6.96
CA TYR A 457 6.81 13.44 8.19
C TYR A 457 5.77 13.87 9.24
N ALA A 458 4.88 14.80 8.88
CA ALA A 458 3.88 15.33 9.78
C ALA A 458 2.87 14.27 10.23
N ALA A 459 2.46 13.41 9.30
CA ALA A 459 1.51 12.33 9.58
C ALA A 459 2.11 11.32 10.56
N THR A 460 3.36 10.92 10.36
CA THR A 460 4.06 10.00 11.27
C THR A 460 4.26 10.60 12.66
N LEU A 461 4.59 11.89 12.74
CA LEU A 461 4.78 12.60 14.01
C LEU A 461 3.47 12.76 14.79
N LEU A 462 2.35 12.96 14.09
CA LEU A 462 1.03 13.04 14.71
C LEU A 462 0.46 11.67 15.08
N SER A 463 0.55 10.67 14.21
CA SER A 463 -0.03 9.34 14.46
C SER A 463 0.78 8.51 15.45
N GLY A 464 2.10 8.69 15.51
CA GLY A 464 3.01 7.80 16.25
C GLY A 464 3.04 6.37 15.69
N ASP A 465 2.45 6.13 14.52
CA ASP A 465 2.40 4.81 13.88
C ASP A 465 2.59 4.95 12.35
N PRO A 466 3.85 4.82 11.87
CA PRO A 466 4.15 4.82 10.44
C PRO A 466 3.67 3.56 9.71
N SER A 467 3.46 2.44 10.41
CA SER A 467 3.02 1.19 9.79
C SER A 467 1.57 1.26 9.34
N SER A 468 0.70 1.86 10.14
CA SER A 468 -0.68 2.14 9.73
C SER A 468 -0.76 3.12 8.55
N LEU A 469 0.12 4.13 8.51
CA LEU A 469 0.23 5.04 7.38
C LEU A 469 0.71 4.34 6.10
N HIS A 470 1.73 3.47 6.21
CA HIS A 470 2.22 2.68 5.09
C HIS A 470 1.13 1.76 4.55
N ARG A 471 0.41 1.05 5.44
CA ARG A 471 -0.73 0.20 5.07
C ARG A 471 -1.82 0.99 4.35
N PHE A 472 -2.14 2.21 4.81
CA PHE A 472 -3.11 3.07 4.15
C PHE A 472 -2.70 3.45 2.72
N ILE A 473 -1.44 3.79 2.51
CA ILE A 473 -0.93 4.14 1.18
C ILE A 473 -0.92 2.91 0.25
N GLU A 474 -0.51 1.74 0.75
CA GLU A 474 -0.44 0.50 -0.03
C GLU A 474 -1.82 -0.08 -0.38
N SER A 475 -2.79 0.06 0.52
CA SER A 475 -4.15 -0.46 0.32
C SER A 475 -5.10 0.56 -0.30
N TYR A 476 -4.62 1.75 -0.64
CA TYR A 476 -5.41 2.77 -1.30
C TYR A 476 -5.93 2.24 -2.65
N PRO A 477 -7.23 2.39 -2.96
CA PRO A 477 -7.84 1.77 -4.12
C PRO A 477 -7.23 2.29 -5.43
N VAL A 478 -6.76 1.36 -6.27
CA VAL A 478 -6.29 1.63 -7.64
C VAL A 478 -7.32 1.13 -8.64
N TYR A 479 -7.76 2.04 -9.52
CA TYR A 479 -8.77 1.77 -10.55
C TYR A 479 -8.17 1.63 -11.95
N GLU A 480 -6.98 2.20 -12.22
CA GLU A 480 -6.31 2.17 -13.53
C GLU A 480 -5.04 1.30 -13.53
N ILE A 481 -4.63 0.78 -14.70
CA ILE A 481 -3.54 -0.22 -14.84
C ILE A 481 -2.18 0.31 -14.37
N ASP A 482 -1.93 1.62 -14.52
CA ASP A 482 -0.70 2.32 -14.13
C ASP A 482 -0.95 3.43 -13.07
N GLY A 483 -2.12 3.41 -12.44
CA GLY A 483 -2.57 4.46 -11.51
C GLY A 483 -1.95 4.41 -10.11
N ASP A 484 -0.96 3.56 -9.86
CA ASP A 484 -0.34 3.39 -8.53
C ASP A 484 0.27 4.70 -7.99
N GLU A 485 0.87 5.50 -8.88
CA GLU A 485 1.46 6.78 -8.50
C GLU A 485 0.38 7.81 -8.11
N GLU A 486 -0.72 7.85 -8.87
CA GLU A 486 -1.86 8.73 -8.63
C GLU A 486 -2.62 8.35 -7.37
N ALA A 487 -2.78 7.05 -7.11
CA ALA A 487 -3.38 6.50 -5.91
C ALA A 487 -2.57 6.90 -4.66
N ALA A 488 -1.24 6.77 -4.69
CA ALA A 488 -0.40 7.20 -3.59
C ALA A 488 -0.43 8.72 -3.37
N ILE A 489 -0.50 9.54 -4.43
CA ILE A 489 -0.68 11.00 -4.32
C ILE A 489 -2.03 11.33 -3.68
N SER A 490 -3.08 10.61 -4.05
CA SER A 490 -4.44 10.78 -3.53
C SER A 490 -4.52 10.36 -2.07
N ALA A 491 -3.88 9.24 -1.70
CA ALA A 491 -3.74 8.80 -0.32
C ALA A 491 -3.05 9.87 0.55
N LEU A 492 -1.95 10.47 0.07
CA LEU A 492 -1.28 11.54 0.79
C LEU A 492 -2.12 12.82 0.88
N ARG A 493 -2.99 13.09 -0.10
CA ARG A 493 -3.94 14.20 -0.04
C ARG A 493 -4.99 13.96 1.04
N ASP A 494 -5.52 12.75 1.15
CA ASP A 494 -6.49 12.37 2.17
C ASP A 494 -5.89 12.43 3.58
N VAL A 495 -4.68 11.89 3.74
CA VAL A 495 -3.89 12.00 4.99
C VAL A 495 -3.68 13.46 5.36
N ARG A 496 -3.31 14.31 4.40
CA ARG A 496 -3.19 15.76 4.63
C ARG A 496 -4.50 16.40 5.07
N SER A 497 -5.62 16.01 4.45
CA SER A 497 -6.95 16.52 4.83
C SER A 497 -7.30 16.13 6.27
N ALA A 498 -7.10 14.87 6.64
CA ALA A 498 -7.35 14.38 7.99
C ALA A 498 -6.47 15.08 9.04
N MET A 499 -5.18 15.31 8.73
CA MET A 499 -4.28 16.05 9.63
C MET A 499 -4.75 17.47 9.94
N TYR A 500 -5.46 18.14 9.02
CA TYR A 500 -6.02 19.47 9.30
C TYR A 500 -7.10 19.45 10.36
N HIS A 501 -7.81 18.34 10.51
CA HIS A 501 -8.86 18.17 11.52
C HIS A 501 -8.30 17.73 12.89
N GLY A 502 -7.07 17.21 12.93
CA GLY A 502 -6.35 16.84 14.15
C GLY A 502 -5.87 15.39 14.19
N GLU A 503 -5.12 15.03 15.23
CA GLU A 503 -4.59 13.69 15.46
C GLU A 503 -5.69 12.61 15.49
N GLY A 504 -6.81 12.88 16.15
CA GLY A 504 -7.91 11.92 16.27
C GLY A 504 -8.55 11.61 14.91
N ALA A 505 -8.64 12.60 14.02
CA ALA A 505 -9.13 12.40 12.66
C ALA A 505 -8.16 11.56 11.82
N LEU A 506 -6.85 11.82 11.96
CA LEU A 506 -5.82 11.03 11.27
C LEU A 506 -5.86 9.56 11.72
N LEU A 507 -5.87 9.30 13.02
CA LEU A 507 -5.95 7.93 13.55
C LEU A 507 -7.21 7.22 13.09
N HIS A 508 -8.36 7.91 13.10
CA HIS A 508 -9.61 7.33 12.61
C HIS A 508 -9.55 6.98 11.12
N LEU A 509 -8.93 7.83 10.27
CA LEU A 509 -8.73 7.51 8.85
C LEU A 509 -7.86 6.26 8.67
N LEU A 510 -6.75 6.19 9.40
CA LEU A 510 -5.80 5.07 9.34
C LEU A 510 -6.40 3.75 9.85
N GLU A 511 -7.19 3.79 10.93
CA GLU A 511 -7.91 2.63 11.47
C GLU A 511 -8.98 2.10 10.50
N GLN A 512 -9.75 3.01 9.88
CA GLN A 512 -10.80 2.63 8.92
C GLN A 512 -10.23 2.14 7.59
N ASN A 513 -9.00 2.55 7.26
CA ASN A 513 -8.27 2.17 6.06
C ASN A 513 -9.07 2.34 4.76
N LYS A 514 -9.77 3.48 4.64
CA LYS A 514 -10.67 3.81 3.53
C LYS A 514 -10.47 5.26 3.07
N PRO A 515 -10.60 5.56 1.76
CA PRO A 515 -10.44 6.91 1.23
C PRO A 515 -11.50 7.87 1.79
N ILE A 516 -11.22 9.18 1.72
CA ILE A 516 -12.19 10.22 2.06
C ILE A 516 -13.19 10.36 0.91
N HIS A 517 -14.48 10.45 1.24
CA HIS A 517 -15.53 10.63 0.24
C HIS A 517 -15.45 12.00 -0.42
N GLU A 518 -15.34 12.03 -1.75
CA GLU A 518 -15.40 13.27 -2.53
C GLU A 518 -16.83 13.81 -2.58
N ASP A 519 -16.99 15.13 -2.39
CA ASP A 519 -18.30 15.76 -2.29
C ASP A 519 -19.04 15.77 -3.65
N GLY A 520 -20.07 14.93 -3.78
CA GLY A 520 -20.96 14.92 -4.95
C GLY A 520 -22.04 16.01 -4.94
N PHE A 521 -22.68 16.23 -6.08
CA PHE A 521 -23.76 17.22 -6.28
C PHE A 521 -24.93 17.10 -5.27
N ILE A 522 -25.23 15.89 -4.79
CA ILE A 522 -26.34 15.64 -3.84
C ILE A 522 -25.99 16.16 -2.43
N LYS A 523 -24.70 16.12 -2.05
CA LYS A 523 -24.25 16.58 -0.73
C LYS A 523 -24.26 18.10 -0.65
N SER A 524 -23.90 18.81 -1.72
CA SER A 524 -23.97 20.27 -1.75
C SER A 524 -25.40 20.81 -1.63
N LEU A 525 -26.41 20.06 -2.11
CA LEU A 525 -27.82 20.40 -1.98
C LEU A 525 -28.35 20.22 -0.55
N THR A 526 -27.80 19.25 0.21
CA THR A 526 -28.28 18.86 1.53
C THR A 526 -27.48 19.46 2.70
N ALA A 527 -26.22 19.84 2.45
CA ALA A 527 -25.30 20.47 3.40
C ALA A 527 -25.86 21.68 4.18
N PRO A 528 -26.63 22.62 3.60
CA PRO A 528 -27.11 23.78 4.35
C PRO A 528 -28.23 23.46 5.36
N VAL A 529 -28.95 22.35 5.19
CA VAL A 529 -30.14 22.02 6.00
C VAL A 529 -29.88 20.83 6.95
N PHE A 530 -28.94 19.95 6.61
CA PHE A 530 -28.55 18.80 7.41
C PHE A 530 -28.15 19.11 8.88
N PRO A 531 -27.31 20.12 9.18
CA PRO A 531 -26.91 20.42 10.56
C PRO A 531 -28.07 20.85 11.48
N ILE A 532 -29.16 21.39 10.89
CA ILE A 532 -30.32 21.89 11.64
C ILE A 532 -31.31 20.75 11.97
N LEU A 533 -31.40 19.73 11.12
CA LEU A 533 -32.41 18.67 11.23
C LEU A 533 -31.92 17.36 11.87
N GLY A 534 -30.61 17.11 11.92
CA GLY A 534 -30.09 15.87 12.48
C GLY A 534 -28.56 15.71 12.55
N GLY A 535 -27.79 16.73 12.19
CA GLY A 535 -26.33 16.66 12.01
C GLY A 535 -25.59 16.02 13.18
N GLY A 536 -25.68 16.59 14.39
CA GLY A 536 -24.84 16.14 15.52
C GLY A 536 -25.06 14.70 16.00
N LEU A 537 -26.29 14.18 15.92
CA LEU A 537 -26.59 12.81 16.33
C LEU A 537 -26.16 11.79 15.25
N LEU A 538 -26.44 12.08 13.98
CA LEU A 538 -26.08 11.20 12.87
C LEU A 538 -24.56 11.18 12.61
N THR A 539 -23.86 12.31 12.78
CA THR A 539 -22.39 12.36 12.75
C THR A 539 -21.78 11.55 13.89
N TYR A 540 -22.40 11.59 15.08
CA TYR A 540 -21.94 10.81 16.23
C TYR A 540 -22.10 9.30 16.00
N PHE A 541 -23.28 8.86 15.56
CA PHE A 541 -23.51 7.45 15.23
C PHE A 541 -22.61 6.95 14.09
N SER A 542 -22.24 7.84 13.15
CA SER A 542 -21.38 7.49 12.02
C SER A 542 -20.00 6.97 12.43
N HIS A 543 -19.38 7.56 13.45
CA HIS A 543 -18.04 7.17 13.86
C HIS A 543 -18.05 6.09 14.96
N GLN A 544 -19.01 6.12 15.89
CA GLN A 544 -19.07 5.16 16.99
C GLN A 544 -19.69 3.81 16.61
N TYR A 545 -20.73 3.79 15.76
CA TYR A 545 -21.47 2.58 15.39
C TYR A 545 -21.80 2.57 13.89
N ARG A 546 -20.76 2.41 13.06
CA ARG A 546 -20.84 2.47 11.59
C ARG A 546 -21.93 1.59 10.98
N ASP A 547 -22.04 0.32 11.38
CA ASP A 547 -23.01 -0.62 10.80
C ASP A 547 -24.46 -0.23 11.10
N LEU A 548 -24.72 0.25 12.32
CA LEU A 548 -26.02 0.79 12.69
C LEU A 548 -26.31 2.06 11.90
N ALA A 549 -25.33 2.95 11.73
CA ALA A 549 -25.49 4.17 10.97
C ALA A 549 -25.76 3.90 9.47
N LEU A 550 -25.11 2.89 8.89
CA LEU A 550 -25.41 2.41 7.53
C LEU A 550 -26.83 1.86 7.42
N SER A 551 -27.27 1.04 8.39
CA SER A 551 -28.63 0.50 8.41
C SER A 551 -29.70 1.60 8.50
N ILE A 552 -29.44 2.63 9.32
CA ILE A 552 -30.30 3.80 9.47
C ILE A 552 -30.33 4.60 8.16
N LYS A 553 -29.18 4.82 7.52
CA LYS A 553 -29.09 5.50 6.21
C LYS A 553 -29.91 4.78 5.15
N ILE A 554 -29.77 3.46 5.03
CA ILE A 554 -30.57 2.65 4.09
C ILE A 554 -32.06 2.79 4.40
N PHE A 555 -32.44 2.66 5.68
CA PHE A 555 -33.84 2.76 6.10
C PHE A 555 -34.45 4.13 5.77
N LEU A 556 -33.71 5.22 5.99
CA LEU A 556 -34.14 6.59 5.69
C LEU A 556 -34.32 6.80 4.18
N ILE A 557 -33.38 6.35 3.36
CA ILE A 557 -33.44 6.46 1.89
C ILE A 557 -34.63 5.65 1.35
N VAL A 558 -34.82 4.41 1.79
CA VAL A 558 -35.95 3.57 1.35
C VAL A 558 -37.28 4.18 1.80
N SER A 559 -37.36 4.69 3.04
CA SER A 559 -38.55 5.37 3.55
C SER A 559 -38.87 6.64 2.76
N CYS A 560 -37.84 7.41 2.37
CA CYS A 560 -37.97 8.58 1.50
C CYS A 560 -38.67 8.24 0.19
N PHE A 561 -38.16 7.26 -0.56
CA PHE A 561 -38.78 6.82 -1.82
C PHE A 561 -40.19 6.23 -1.60
N PHE A 562 -40.42 5.56 -0.47
CA PHE A 562 -41.75 5.07 -0.14
C PHE A 562 -42.78 6.21 0.01
N PHE A 563 -42.43 7.30 0.71
CA PHE A 563 -43.32 8.47 0.84
C PHE A 563 -43.47 9.23 -0.48
N LEU A 564 -42.44 9.27 -1.33
CA LEU A 564 -42.55 9.79 -2.69
C LEU A 564 -43.58 8.99 -3.52
N LEU A 565 -43.53 7.66 -3.48
CA LEU A 565 -44.51 6.82 -4.17
C LEU A 565 -45.93 7.00 -3.59
N LEU A 566 -46.07 7.21 -2.29
CA LEU A 566 -47.36 7.55 -1.67
C LEU A 566 -47.90 8.88 -2.21
N PHE A 567 -47.04 9.88 -2.34
CA PHE A 567 -47.39 11.21 -2.88
C PHE A 567 -47.78 11.12 -4.37
N LEU A 568 -46.95 10.53 -5.23
CA LEU A 568 -47.23 10.37 -6.65
C LEU A 568 -48.52 9.58 -6.90
N SER A 569 -48.74 8.49 -6.14
CA SER A 569 -49.96 7.68 -6.29
C SER A 569 -51.26 8.42 -5.93
N LYS A 570 -51.15 9.56 -5.24
CA LYS A 570 -52.27 10.41 -4.85
C LYS A 570 -52.43 11.64 -5.75
N ILE A 571 -51.38 12.07 -6.46
CA ILE A 571 -51.41 13.20 -7.40
C ILE A 571 -51.76 12.75 -8.80
N LEU A 572 -51.21 11.63 -9.27
CA LEU A 572 -51.56 11.14 -10.60
C LEU A 572 -53.05 10.77 -10.64
N PRO A 573 -53.79 11.23 -11.67
CA PRO A 573 -55.18 10.84 -11.85
C PRO A 573 -55.24 9.32 -11.99
N ARG A 574 -56.18 8.68 -11.28
CA ARG A 574 -56.41 7.25 -11.47
C ARG A 574 -56.86 7.07 -12.91
N PRO A 575 -56.19 6.24 -13.72
CA PRO A 575 -56.65 6.01 -15.07
C PRO A 575 -58.05 5.40 -15.01
N SER A 576 -58.93 5.90 -15.88
CA SER A 576 -60.37 5.57 -15.93
C SER A 576 -60.66 4.08 -16.15
N TYR A 577 -59.68 3.30 -16.61
CA TYR A 577 -59.76 1.86 -16.78
C TYR A 577 -59.53 1.03 -15.50
N LEU A 578 -59.07 1.61 -14.38
CA LEU A 578 -58.87 0.91 -13.11
C LEU A 578 -60.02 1.15 -12.14
N ARG A 579 -61.02 0.26 -12.14
CA ARG A 579 -62.18 0.36 -11.23
C ARG A 579 -61.97 -0.33 -9.88
N SER A 580 -61.15 -1.40 -9.81
CA SER A 580 -60.98 -2.17 -8.57
C SER A 580 -59.61 -2.02 -7.91
N ASN A 581 -59.59 -2.20 -6.60
CA ASN A 581 -58.44 -2.04 -5.73
C ASN A 581 -57.83 -3.41 -5.40
N SER A 582 -56.51 -3.58 -5.56
CA SER A 582 -55.81 -4.76 -5.03
C SER A 582 -55.87 -4.81 -3.50
N HIS A 583 -55.68 -6.00 -2.92
CA HIS A 583 -55.58 -6.18 -1.47
C HIS A 583 -54.55 -5.22 -0.85
N PHE A 584 -54.84 -4.77 0.37
CA PHE A 584 -54.02 -3.78 1.09
C PHE A 584 -52.55 -4.22 1.18
N PHE A 585 -52.30 -5.47 1.58
CA PHE A 585 -50.94 -6.00 1.76
C PHE A 585 -50.12 -6.01 0.45
N LEU A 586 -50.72 -6.45 -0.67
CA LEU A 586 -50.05 -6.47 -1.98
C LEU A 586 -49.74 -5.06 -2.49
N ARG A 587 -50.64 -4.09 -2.24
CA ARG A 587 -50.42 -2.69 -2.63
C ARG A 587 -49.26 -2.05 -1.88
N TRP A 588 -49.15 -2.32 -0.58
CA TRP A 588 -48.06 -1.83 0.25
C TRP A 588 -46.76 -2.55 -0.08
N GLY A 589 -46.78 -3.88 -0.20
CA GLY A 589 -45.62 -4.69 -0.61
C GLY A 589 -45.04 -4.26 -1.96
N ARG A 590 -45.88 -3.96 -2.96
CA ARG A 590 -45.43 -3.40 -4.24
C ARG A 590 -44.70 -2.06 -4.06
N ARG A 591 -45.23 -1.15 -3.25
CA ARG A 591 -44.62 0.17 -3.01
C ARG A 591 -43.30 0.07 -2.26
N VAL A 592 -43.22 -0.79 -1.25
CA VAL A 592 -41.98 -1.04 -0.50
C VAL A 592 -40.92 -1.66 -1.41
N SER A 593 -41.27 -2.65 -2.22
CA SER A 593 -40.33 -3.28 -3.14
C SER A 593 -39.79 -2.32 -4.20
N VAL A 594 -40.65 -1.48 -4.80
CA VAL A 594 -40.22 -0.44 -5.74
C VAL A 594 -39.36 0.62 -5.04
N ALA A 595 -39.72 1.03 -3.81
CA ALA A 595 -38.90 1.97 -3.02
C ALA A 595 -37.53 1.38 -2.66
N MET A 596 -37.44 0.09 -2.40
CA MET A 596 -36.18 -0.61 -2.11
C MET A 596 -35.25 -0.62 -3.34
N VAL A 597 -35.81 -0.86 -4.53
CA VAL A 597 -35.05 -0.78 -5.80
C VAL A 597 -34.51 0.63 -6.03
N TRP A 598 -35.35 1.67 -5.91
CA TRP A 598 -34.92 3.07 -6.07
C TRP A 598 -33.93 3.50 -5.00
N GLY A 599 -34.10 3.04 -3.75
CA GLY A 599 -33.19 3.30 -2.66
C GLY A 599 -31.81 2.71 -2.91
N LEU A 600 -31.74 1.44 -3.34
CA LEU A 600 -30.48 0.79 -3.67
C LEU A 600 -29.80 1.45 -4.88
N LEU A 601 -30.56 1.76 -5.94
CA LEU A 601 -30.02 2.44 -7.12
C LEU A 601 -29.44 3.82 -6.76
N SER A 602 -30.08 4.54 -5.83
CA SER A 602 -29.58 5.82 -5.34
C SER A 602 -28.27 5.69 -4.54
N ILE A 603 -28.10 4.61 -3.78
CA ILE A 603 -26.84 4.33 -3.06
C ILE A 603 -25.71 4.05 -4.06
N LEU A 604 -25.98 3.28 -5.12
CA LEU A 604 -24.99 3.00 -6.17
C LEU A 604 -24.59 4.26 -6.96
N ILE A 605 -25.53 5.18 -7.16
CA ILE A 605 -25.23 6.49 -7.78
C ILE A 605 -24.40 7.36 -6.83
N LEU A 606 -24.62 7.26 -5.51
CA LEU A 606 -23.88 8.02 -4.51
C LEU A 606 -22.45 7.48 -4.31
N GLU A 607 -22.26 6.18 -4.41
CA GLU A 607 -20.96 5.50 -4.26
C GLU A 607 -20.66 4.61 -5.47
N PRO A 608 -20.27 5.20 -6.63
CA PRO A 608 -19.94 4.44 -7.83
C PRO A 608 -18.74 3.51 -7.64
N THR A 609 -17.89 3.81 -6.64
CA THR A 609 -16.73 2.98 -6.24
C THR A 609 -17.13 1.59 -5.75
N LEU A 610 -18.39 1.37 -5.32
CA LEU A 610 -18.89 0.05 -4.96
C LEU A 610 -18.96 -0.93 -6.14
N ILE A 611 -19.03 -0.40 -7.37
CA ILE A 611 -19.11 -1.19 -8.60
C ILE A 611 -17.71 -1.42 -9.18
N GLN A 612 -16.73 -0.60 -8.79
CA GLN A 612 -15.36 -0.70 -9.29
C GLN A 612 -14.58 -1.75 -8.49
N THR A 613 -13.98 -2.71 -9.19
CA THR A 613 -13.08 -3.68 -8.55
C THR A 613 -11.73 -3.03 -8.31
N THR A 614 -11.35 -2.88 -7.04
CA THR A 614 -10.01 -2.41 -6.68
C THR A 614 -8.98 -3.43 -7.12
N ARG A 615 -7.95 -2.98 -7.84
CA ARG A 615 -6.76 -3.80 -8.09
C ARG A 615 -5.83 -3.69 -6.88
N GLY A 616 -5.26 -4.80 -6.43
CA GLY A 616 -4.19 -4.75 -5.45
C GLY A 616 -2.96 -4.08 -6.07
N GLN A 617 -2.36 -3.13 -5.35
CA GLN A 617 -1.11 -2.50 -5.77
C GLN A 617 -0.05 -3.58 -5.98
N VAL A 618 0.63 -3.56 -7.13
CA VAL A 618 1.77 -4.47 -7.35
C VAL A 618 2.94 -3.87 -6.58
N SER A 619 3.49 -4.60 -5.60
CA SER A 619 4.63 -4.12 -4.82
C SER A 619 5.82 -3.84 -5.75
N VAL A 620 6.04 -2.58 -6.12
CA VAL A 620 7.14 -2.21 -7.03
C VAL A 620 8.49 -2.05 -6.30
N ALA A 621 8.61 -2.65 -5.11
CA ALA A 621 9.78 -2.62 -4.26
C ALA A 621 10.91 -3.49 -4.84
N GLY A 622 11.74 -2.91 -5.71
CA GLY A 622 12.92 -3.54 -6.31
C GLY A 622 14.10 -3.86 -5.36
N PHE A 623 13.87 -4.16 -4.08
CA PHE A 623 14.94 -4.57 -3.15
C PHE A 623 14.61 -5.71 -2.17
N ASP A 624 13.44 -6.35 -2.26
CA ASP A 624 13.04 -7.43 -1.35
C ASP A 624 13.10 -8.85 -1.95
N PHE A 625 14.01 -9.11 -2.91
CA PHE A 625 14.16 -10.45 -3.49
C PHE A 625 14.70 -11.53 -2.52
N ALA A 626 15.13 -11.19 -1.30
CA ALA A 626 15.64 -12.15 -0.33
C ALA A 626 14.69 -12.40 0.85
N LEU A 627 14.07 -11.36 1.41
CA LEU A 627 13.15 -11.49 2.55
C LEU A 627 11.71 -11.76 2.09
N ALA A 628 11.23 -11.07 1.05
CA ALA A 628 9.91 -11.35 0.49
C ALA A 628 9.87 -12.73 -0.17
N ASN A 629 10.95 -13.22 -0.77
CA ASN A 629 10.99 -14.62 -1.27
C ASN A 629 10.96 -15.66 -0.14
N LEU A 630 11.52 -15.36 1.05
CA LEU A 630 11.46 -16.27 2.20
C LEU A 630 10.09 -16.25 2.89
N LEU A 631 9.42 -15.09 2.93
CA LEU A 631 8.08 -14.93 3.53
C LEU A 631 6.93 -15.26 2.57
N ALA A 632 7.09 -15.01 1.27
CA ALA A 632 6.13 -15.38 0.24
C ALA A 632 6.04 -16.91 0.09
N TYR A 633 7.18 -17.63 0.17
CA TYR A 633 7.16 -19.09 0.14
C TYR A 633 6.46 -19.72 1.36
N ALA A 634 6.38 -18.97 2.48
CA ALA A 634 5.63 -19.40 3.68
C ALA A 634 4.14 -19.02 3.62
N ASN A 635 3.75 -18.05 2.78
CA ASN A 635 2.37 -17.53 2.67
C ASN A 635 1.66 -17.92 1.36
N GLU A 636 2.35 -18.54 0.39
CA GLU A 636 1.80 -18.90 -0.92
C GLU A 636 0.69 -19.95 -0.87
N GLU A 637 0.54 -20.71 0.23
CA GLU A 637 -0.61 -21.62 0.42
C GLU A 637 -1.94 -20.90 0.75
N SER A 638 -1.95 -19.57 0.90
CA SER A 638 -3.16 -18.82 1.30
C SER A 638 -3.76 -17.88 0.22
N MET A 639 -3.15 -17.78 -0.97
CA MET A 639 -3.61 -16.89 -2.05
C MET A 639 -4.49 -17.58 -3.10
N GLY A 640 -5.11 -18.72 -2.74
CA GLY A 640 -5.98 -19.52 -3.61
C GLY A 640 -7.48 -19.36 -3.41
N GLU A 641 -7.93 -18.61 -2.40
CA GLU A 641 -9.36 -18.49 -2.06
C GLU A 641 -9.77 -17.04 -1.79
N GLN A 642 -9.85 -16.21 -2.84
CA GLN A 642 -10.69 -15.01 -2.78
C GLN A 642 -12.04 -15.30 -3.41
N ASN A 643 -12.92 -15.80 -2.52
CA ASN A 643 -14.33 -15.49 -2.38
C ASN A 643 -14.94 -14.65 -3.51
N LEU A 644 -16.05 -15.14 -4.08
CA LEU A 644 -17.06 -14.39 -4.85
C LEU A 644 -16.92 -12.88 -4.61
N THR A 645 -16.48 -12.12 -5.60
CA THR A 645 -16.18 -10.70 -5.38
C THR A 645 -17.45 -9.98 -4.89
N VAL A 646 -17.28 -9.11 -3.89
CA VAL A 646 -18.38 -8.32 -3.28
C VAL A 646 -19.22 -7.63 -4.36
N VAL A 647 -18.58 -7.23 -5.46
CA VAL A 647 -19.21 -6.65 -6.66
C VAL A 647 -20.23 -7.59 -7.30
N THR A 648 -19.91 -8.87 -7.51
CA THR A 648 -20.86 -9.86 -8.05
C THR A 648 -22.07 -10.06 -7.14
N ALA A 649 -21.86 -10.10 -5.83
CA ALA A 649 -22.94 -10.20 -4.85
C ALA A 649 -23.87 -8.97 -4.88
N ILE A 650 -23.30 -7.75 -4.98
CA ILE A 650 -24.07 -6.51 -5.09
C ILE A 650 -24.90 -6.50 -6.38
N ILE A 651 -24.28 -6.79 -7.54
CA ILE A 651 -24.97 -6.82 -8.84
C ILE A 651 -26.09 -7.86 -8.85
N ALA A 652 -25.82 -9.07 -8.37
CA ALA A 652 -26.83 -10.13 -8.26
C ALA A 652 -27.99 -9.72 -7.33
N GLY A 653 -27.68 -9.06 -6.21
CA GLY A 653 -28.68 -8.53 -5.27
C GLY A 653 -29.59 -7.45 -5.90
N VAL A 654 -29.03 -6.56 -6.72
CA VAL A 654 -29.82 -5.55 -7.46
C VAL A 654 -30.82 -6.21 -8.39
N PHE A 655 -30.36 -7.17 -9.19
CA PHE A 655 -31.22 -7.88 -10.13
C PHE A 655 -32.29 -8.68 -9.41
N LEU A 656 -31.96 -9.33 -8.30
CA LEU A 656 -32.95 -10.03 -7.47
C LEU A 656 -34.06 -9.07 -6.98
N LEU A 657 -33.70 -7.87 -6.50
CA LEU A 657 -34.70 -6.89 -6.03
C LEU A 657 -35.60 -6.37 -7.15
N ILE A 658 -35.05 -6.15 -8.35
CA ILE A 658 -35.83 -5.78 -9.53
C ILE A 658 -36.83 -6.88 -9.87
N GLN A 659 -36.40 -8.15 -9.85
CA GLN A 659 -37.29 -9.30 -10.13
C GLN A 659 -38.40 -9.43 -9.08
N VAL A 660 -38.08 -9.23 -7.79
CA VAL A 660 -39.09 -9.18 -6.72
C VAL A 660 -40.09 -8.04 -6.93
N ALA A 661 -39.64 -6.87 -7.38
CA ALA A 661 -40.52 -5.73 -7.67
C ALA A 661 -41.47 -6.05 -8.83
N ILE A 662 -40.97 -6.63 -9.92
CA ILE A 662 -41.78 -7.07 -11.07
C ILE A 662 -42.78 -8.13 -10.63
N PHE A 663 -42.35 -9.13 -9.85
CA PHE A 663 -43.22 -10.18 -9.32
C PHE A 663 -44.36 -9.60 -8.47
N MET A 664 -44.07 -8.64 -7.58
CA MET A 664 -45.08 -7.95 -6.77
C MET A 664 -46.03 -7.07 -7.60
N ILE A 665 -45.54 -6.44 -8.67
CA ILE A 665 -46.39 -5.72 -9.63
C ILE A 665 -47.37 -6.69 -10.30
N CYS A 666 -46.89 -7.84 -10.78
CA CYS A 666 -47.70 -8.87 -11.43
C CYS A 666 -48.76 -9.44 -10.48
N LEU A 667 -48.39 -9.81 -9.25
CA LEU A 667 -49.35 -10.27 -8.23
C LEU A 667 -50.41 -9.22 -7.91
N SER A 668 -50.00 -7.95 -7.80
CA SER A 668 -50.95 -6.86 -7.57
C SER A 668 -51.90 -6.68 -8.77
N ARG A 669 -51.47 -6.94 -10.00
CA ARG A 669 -52.31 -6.88 -11.20
C ARG A 669 -53.29 -8.04 -11.27
N VAL A 670 -52.84 -9.27 -11.04
CA VAL A 670 -53.73 -10.43 -10.96
C VAL A 670 -54.78 -10.24 -9.86
N SER A 671 -54.41 -9.69 -8.71
CA SER A 671 -55.36 -9.35 -7.63
C SER A 671 -56.37 -8.28 -8.03
N GLN A 672 -56.01 -7.33 -8.91
CA GLN A 672 -56.96 -6.32 -9.42
C GLN A 672 -58.00 -6.97 -10.33
N VAL A 673 -57.55 -7.77 -11.31
CA VAL A 673 -58.43 -8.52 -12.22
C VAL A 673 -59.36 -9.47 -11.46
N LYS A 674 -58.88 -10.09 -10.37
CA LYS A 674 -59.70 -10.93 -9.48
C LYS A 674 -60.83 -10.16 -8.79
N ASN A 675 -60.54 -8.93 -8.35
CA ASN A 675 -61.47 -8.10 -7.58
C ASN A 675 -62.40 -7.25 -8.46
N GLU A 676 -62.34 -7.35 -9.79
CA GLU A 676 -63.26 -6.66 -10.69
C GLU A 676 -64.58 -7.44 -10.82
N GLU A 677 -65.72 -6.75 -10.79
CA GLU A 677 -67.05 -7.32 -11.01
C GLU A 677 -67.36 -7.36 -12.52
N LEU A 678 -66.72 -8.30 -13.24
CA LEU A 678 -66.87 -8.51 -14.68
C LEU A 678 -67.24 -9.98 -14.98
N ARG A 679 -67.90 -10.22 -16.12
CA ARG A 679 -68.20 -11.57 -16.66
C ARG A 679 -66.92 -12.39 -16.82
N ALA A 680 -66.99 -13.71 -16.69
CA ALA A 680 -65.82 -14.58 -16.70
C ALA A 680 -65.01 -14.47 -18.00
N SER A 681 -65.68 -14.31 -19.15
CA SER A 681 -65.04 -14.13 -20.46
C SER A 681 -64.16 -12.86 -20.54
N LEU A 682 -64.68 -11.71 -20.08
CA LEU A 682 -63.95 -10.44 -20.08
C LEU A 682 -62.73 -10.47 -19.16
N LYS A 683 -62.76 -11.26 -18.08
CA LYS A 683 -61.60 -11.44 -17.18
C LYS A 683 -60.49 -12.26 -17.82
N ILE A 684 -60.83 -13.22 -18.68
CA ILE A 684 -59.86 -14.01 -19.44
C ILE A 684 -59.20 -13.11 -20.48
N ASP A 685 -59.97 -12.31 -21.22
CA ASP A 685 -59.43 -11.36 -22.20
C ASP A 685 -58.49 -10.32 -21.56
N LEU A 686 -58.83 -9.82 -20.36
CA LEU A 686 -57.97 -8.90 -19.60
C LEU A 686 -56.69 -9.58 -19.09
N LEU A 687 -56.76 -10.87 -18.73
CA LEU A 687 -55.60 -11.63 -18.29
C LEU A 687 -54.65 -11.92 -19.46
N ASP A 688 -55.20 -12.22 -20.64
CA ASP A 688 -54.44 -12.46 -21.87
C ASP A 688 -53.79 -11.15 -22.38
N ASN A 689 -54.44 -9.99 -22.23
CA ASN A 689 -53.84 -8.69 -22.55
C ASN A 689 -52.63 -8.33 -21.67
N GLU A 690 -52.59 -8.83 -20.43
CA GLU A 690 -51.50 -8.59 -19.48
C GLU A 690 -50.40 -9.68 -19.57
N GLU A 691 -50.47 -10.61 -20.52
CA GLU A 691 -49.49 -11.69 -20.67
C GLU A 691 -48.07 -11.16 -20.92
N ASN A 692 -47.94 -10.09 -21.72
CA ASN A 692 -46.67 -9.41 -21.94
C ASN A 692 -46.10 -8.78 -20.66
N LEU A 693 -46.96 -8.34 -19.72
CA LEU A 693 -46.52 -7.83 -18.42
C LEU A 693 -46.03 -8.98 -17.52
N PHE A 694 -46.66 -10.16 -17.59
CA PHE A 694 -46.22 -11.34 -16.85
C PHE A 694 -44.88 -11.88 -17.36
N ASP A 695 -44.53 -11.64 -18.62
CA ASP A 695 -43.22 -11.98 -19.20
C ASP A 695 -42.17 -10.87 -19.03
N LEU A 696 -42.50 -9.75 -18.39
CA LEU A 696 -41.57 -8.64 -18.15
C LEU A 696 -40.31 -9.06 -17.38
N GLY A 697 -40.44 -9.99 -16.42
CA GLY A 697 -39.30 -10.49 -15.66
C GLY A 697 -38.26 -11.20 -16.53
N LEU A 698 -38.71 -11.88 -17.59
CA LEU A 698 -37.85 -12.55 -18.56
C LEU A 698 -37.13 -11.52 -19.46
N TYR A 699 -37.85 -10.51 -19.94
CA TYR A 699 -37.26 -9.44 -20.77
C TYR A 699 -36.21 -8.62 -20.01
N VAL A 700 -36.48 -8.30 -18.74
CA VAL A 700 -35.52 -7.59 -17.89
C VAL A 700 -34.30 -8.46 -17.58
N GLY A 701 -34.49 -9.76 -17.34
CA GLY A 701 -33.38 -10.71 -17.15
C GLY A 701 -32.47 -10.77 -18.39
N LEU A 702 -33.06 -10.96 -19.58
CA LEU A 702 -32.32 -11.03 -20.85
C LEU A 702 -31.64 -9.69 -21.17
N GLY A 703 -32.34 -8.57 -20.98
CA GLY A 703 -31.76 -7.23 -21.13
C GLY A 703 -30.57 -7.00 -20.20
N GLY A 704 -30.64 -7.49 -18.96
CA GLY A 704 -29.53 -7.45 -18.00
C GLY A 704 -28.31 -8.19 -18.51
N THR A 705 -28.46 -9.39 -19.08
CA THR A 705 -27.33 -10.13 -19.67
C THR A 705 -26.68 -9.44 -20.86
N VAL A 706 -27.48 -8.82 -21.73
CA VAL A 706 -26.96 -8.07 -22.88
C VAL A 706 -26.21 -6.84 -22.41
N LEU A 707 -26.74 -6.10 -21.43
CA LEU A 707 -26.08 -4.93 -20.85
C LEU A 707 -24.74 -5.31 -20.18
N SER A 708 -24.70 -6.42 -19.42
CA SER A 708 -23.48 -6.90 -18.79
C SER A 708 -22.43 -7.36 -19.81
N LEU A 709 -22.84 -7.99 -20.92
CA LEU A 709 -21.93 -8.32 -22.02
C LEU A 709 -21.35 -7.07 -22.69
N ILE A 710 -22.15 -6.03 -22.89
CA ILE A 710 -21.69 -4.74 -23.45
C ILE A 710 -20.69 -4.07 -22.49
N LEU A 711 -21.01 -4.01 -21.19
CA LEU A 711 -20.13 -3.43 -20.18
C LEU A 711 -18.78 -4.17 -20.11
N LEU A 712 -18.77 -5.51 -20.23
CA LEU A 712 -17.53 -6.29 -20.29
C LEU A 712 -16.71 -5.93 -21.53
N LEU A 713 -17.33 -5.88 -22.70
CA LEU A 713 -16.65 -5.65 -23.99
C LEU A 713 -16.12 -4.22 -24.17
N VAL A 714 -16.73 -3.23 -23.49
CA VAL A 714 -16.40 -1.81 -23.64
C VAL A 714 -15.57 -1.25 -22.48
N LEU A 715 -15.74 -1.75 -21.25
CA LEU A 715 -15.10 -1.20 -20.04
C LEU A 715 -14.05 -2.13 -19.40
N ASP A 716 -13.72 -3.27 -20.02
CA ASP A 716 -12.70 -4.24 -19.55
C ASP A 716 -12.91 -4.68 -18.08
N VAL A 717 -14.16 -4.75 -17.63
CA VAL A 717 -14.51 -5.20 -16.27
C VAL A 717 -14.41 -6.73 -16.22
N LYS A 718 -13.76 -7.25 -15.16
CA LYS A 718 -13.44 -8.68 -14.96
C LYS A 718 -14.62 -9.65 -15.17
N GLN A 719 -14.28 -10.91 -15.47
CA GLN A 719 -15.19 -12.06 -15.67
C GLN A 719 -16.26 -12.26 -14.57
N ASP A 720 -16.04 -11.71 -13.37
CA ASP A 720 -16.95 -11.81 -12.21
C ASP A 720 -18.33 -11.15 -12.45
N ALA A 721 -18.39 -10.13 -13.32
CA ALA A 721 -19.66 -9.49 -13.71
C ALA A 721 -20.55 -10.43 -14.55
N LEU A 722 -19.94 -11.40 -15.24
CA LEU A 722 -20.64 -12.40 -16.07
C LEU A 722 -21.50 -13.34 -15.22
N ILE A 723 -21.00 -13.73 -14.04
CA ILE A 723 -21.73 -14.59 -13.09
C ILE A 723 -22.98 -13.87 -12.58
N GLY A 724 -22.88 -12.58 -12.25
CA GLY A 724 -24.03 -11.77 -11.83
C GLY A 724 -25.10 -11.65 -12.92
N ALA A 725 -24.68 -11.53 -14.18
CA ALA A 725 -25.57 -11.45 -15.33
C ALA A 725 -26.36 -12.76 -15.56
N TYR A 726 -25.69 -13.91 -15.56
CA TYR A 726 -26.36 -15.22 -15.66
C TYR A 726 -27.31 -15.49 -14.49
N THR A 727 -26.98 -14.98 -13.31
CA THR A 727 -27.84 -15.09 -12.13
C THR A 727 -29.14 -14.28 -12.33
N SER A 728 -29.08 -13.12 -13.01
CA SER A 728 -30.24 -12.29 -13.32
C SER A 728 -31.26 -12.98 -14.23
N THR A 729 -30.81 -13.64 -15.31
CA THR A 729 -31.70 -14.42 -16.20
C THR A 729 -32.32 -15.60 -15.48
N LEU A 730 -31.54 -16.30 -14.65
CA LEU A 730 -32.05 -17.40 -13.83
C LEU A 730 -33.18 -16.93 -12.89
N PHE A 731 -33.00 -15.81 -12.20
CA PHE A 731 -34.06 -15.24 -11.36
C PHE A 731 -35.29 -14.85 -12.18
N GLY A 732 -35.11 -14.21 -13.35
CA GLY A 732 -36.23 -13.86 -14.24
C GLY A 732 -37.05 -15.08 -14.65
N ILE A 733 -36.40 -16.16 -15.08
CA ILE A 733 -37.08 -17.42 -15.44
C ILE A 733 -37.83 -18.00 -14.24
N LEU A 734 -37.17 -18.04 -13.07
CA LEU A 734 -37.73 -18.65 -11.86
C LEU A 734 -38.97 -17.89 -11.36
N PHE A 735 -38.93 -16.55 -11.28
CA PHE A 735 -40.06 -15.75 -10.82
C PHE A 735 -41.24 -15.75 -11.81
N VAL A 736 -40.97 -15.71 -13.12
CA VAL A 736 -42.03 -15.83 -14.16
C VAL A 736 -42.67 -17.22 -14.13
N ALA A 737 -41.86 -18.28 -14.03
CA ALA A 737 -42.37 -19.64 -13.92
C ALA A 737 -43.22 -19.82 -12.65
N ALA A 738 -42.75 -19.32 -11.49
CA ALA A 738 -43.51 -19.36 -10.25
C ALA A 738 -44.85 -18.61 -10.37
N LEU A 739 -44.85 -17.41 -10.96
CA LEU A 739 -46.07 -16.62 -11.19
C LEU A 739 -47.06 -17.37 -12.10
N LYS A 740 -46.58 -17.86 -13.27
CA LYS A 740 -47.45 -18.51 -14.24
C LYS A 740 -48.00 -19.85 -13.71
N ILE A 741 -47.18 -20.66 -13.06
CA ILE A 741 -47.57 -22.00 -12.58
C ILE A 741 -48.50 -21.91 -11.36
N PHE A 742 -48.12 -21.13 -10.33
CA PHE A 742 -48.85 -21.15 -9.06
C PHE A 742 -50.00 -20.16 -8.96
N VAL A 743 -50.00 -19.10 -9.79
CA VAL A 743 -51.00 -18.02 -9.66
C VAL A 743 -51.86 -17.90 -10.90
N VAL A 744 -51.26 -17.73 -12.08
CA VAL A 744 -52.01 -17.43 -13.32
C VAL A 744 -52.76 -18.66 -13.83
N ARG A 745 -52.11 -19.82 -13.97
CA ARG A 745 -52.74 -21.08 -14.44
C ARG A 745 -53.94 -21.53 -13.60
N PRO A 746 -53.87 -21.65 -12.26
CA PRO A 746 -55.02 -22.09 -11.48
C PRO A 746 -56.17 -21.06 -11.54
N TYR A 747 -55.84 -19.77 -11.58
CA TYR A 747 -56.85 -18.73 -11.72
C TYR A 747 -57.53 -18.75 -13.10
N ARG A 748 -56.77 -18.96 -14.18
CA ARG A 748 -57.31 -19.14 -15.53
C ARG A 748 -58.22 -20.37 -15.63
N ASN A 749 -57.79 -21.50 -15.07
CA ASN A 749 -58.60 -22.72 -15.04
C ASN A 749 -59.92 -22.51 -14.27
N TYR A 750 -59.88 -21.81 -13.13
CA TYR A 750 -61.08 -21.44 -12.38
C TYR A 750 -62.03 -20.56 -13.20
N LEU A 751 -61.51 -19.58 -13.95
CA LEU A 751 -62.32 -18.72 -14.81
C LEU A 751 -62.91 -19.47 -16.02
N LEU A 752 -62.18 -20.41 -16.62
CA LEU A 752 -62.67 -21.23 -17.74
C LEU A 752 -63.82 -22.16 -17.32
N VAL A 753 -63.72 -22.78 -16.13
CA VAL A 753 -64.83 -23.58 -15.57
C VAL A 753 -66.05 -22.68 -15.33
N ARG A 754 -65.85 -21.50 -14.75
CA ARG A 754 -66.93 -20.55 -14.50
C ARG A 754 -67.54 -19.97 -15.78
N GLN A 755 -66.75 -19.83 -16.86
CA GLN A 755 -67.23 -19.44 -18.18
C GLN A 755 -68.05 -20.55 -18.84
N SER A 756 -67.76 -21.83 -18.57
CA SER A 756 -68.58 -22.94 -19.06
C SER A 756 -69.91 -23.10 -18.31
N GLU A 757 -70.02 -22.50 -17.12
CA GLU A 757 -71.23 -22.45 -16.29
C GLU A 757 -72.09 -21.17 -16.52
N GLU A 758 -71.50 -20.12 -17.11
CA GLU A 758 -72.17 -18.89 -17.58
C GLU A 758 -72.74 -19.07 -19.00
#